data_AF-A0A920Q726-F1
#
_entry.id   AF-A0A920Q726-F1
#
_cell.length_a   1.000
_cell.length_b   1.000
_cell.length_c   1.000
_cell.angle_alpha   90.00
_cell.angle_beta   90.00
_cell.angle_gamma   90.00
#
_symmetry.space_group_name_H-M   'P 1'
#
loop_
_entity.id
_entity.type
_entity.pdbx_description
1 polymer ?
#
loop_
_entity_poly.entity_id
_entity_poly.type
_entity_poly.pdbx_seq_one_letter_code
_entity_poly.pdbx_strand_id
1 'polypeptide(L)'
;MYRRGRIALSLLLGISLVAGACGSDDDDTAVQETTEAVATTAAPAASDSSDSSDSSDSSDSSDAPATTAAPATTAVPAGALAGVCPATVVIQTDWFPESEHGGMYEMVGDDYVIDGDQQTATGSLMASGVDTGVDIQVRAGGPAIGGQNTVAQMYTDMDITLAYADTDSIAFYWDDAPAIQVVTPLDKNPQMIMWDPEVYPDIYTIADLGNAGVTVNVFAGGTYMEWLIAAGVLSNDQVDPSYDGSPARFIAEGNIAQQGYASSEPYEYKYKFTEYGKDVRLQLIHDTGFSVYKSALAVRADEIDEMAPCLEKLVPIVQQAQVDFMADPARTNAIIVEMVATIDSWWQYTAEKAEWATQFQADTGLVSNGPNGALGDFIDERTNGVLDLMRDVGMDIPANLSASDISTNRFIDYNIGLPGGAETAVALAGVCPATVVIQTDWFPESEHGGMYEMVGDDYVIDGDQQTATGSLMASGVDTGVDIQVRAGGPAIGGQNTVAQMYTDMDITLAYADTDSIAFYWDDAPAIQVVTPLDKNPQMIMWDPEVYPDIYTIADLGNAGVTVNVFAGGTYMEWLIAAGVLSNDQVDPSYDGSPARFIAEGNIAQQGYASSEPYEYKYKFTEYGKDVRLQLIHDTGFSVYKSALAVRADEIDEMAPCLEKLVPIVQQAQVDFMADPARTNAIIVEMVATIDSWWQYTAEKAEWATQFQADTGLVSNGPNGALGDFIDERTNGVLDLMRDVGMDIPANLSASDISTNRFIDYTIGLPGGAEVAAAVNLTPGAGTSLTMCRANWASGYIQAEIVRQILQQAGYEVSDPSVIELGPSNAYTAMAEGSCDFWANSWYPGHFSWFENQLTDGSLVGDHVEAVPGLFQDSGVQGFLVTKTWAEDNNVSTIDQINRDESLWSQFDSDGNGKGEILGCPESWTCDDIIENQIAWGNGTEPWDNMEETKAEYDALFAEMVNRVNAGEPGILYTWSPASYLTVLVPGDNVLWLSVEAVLDDSNPLGKEGGENHQQEEGFTAFGADMCTQPCQLGWSAADIQVSARTDMLDANDGFLRDLFPLIKPSILDISFLQVDQTDGDGSQAHVAELASGWMADNADHVDAWIAEAAAG
;
A
#
# COMPACT_ATOMS: atom_id res chain seq x y z
N MET A 1 -33.82 -5.03 -32.95
CA MET A 1 -34.94 -4.82 -33.91
C MET A 1 -36.19 -5.47 -33.30
N TYR A 2 -37.33 -4.76 -33.20
CA TYR A 2 -38.43 -5.01 -32.22
C TYR A 2 -37.99 -4.86 -30.74
N ARG A 3 -38.74 -4.37 -29.73
CA ARG A 3 -40.12 -3.86 -29.45
C ARG A 3 -41.00 -4.69 -28.47
N ARG A 4 -41.03 -4.19 -27.22
CA ARG A 4 -42.18 -3.99 -26.29
C ARG A 4 -43.00 -5.17 -25.73
N GLY A 5 -43.24 -5.13 -24.41
CA GLY A 5 -44.42 -5.75 -23.77
C GLY A 5 -44.54 -5.62 -22.23
N ARG A 6 -44.96 -4.45 -21.70
CA ARG A 6 -45.37 -4.31 -20.26
C ARG A 6 -46.75 -4.93 -20.02
N ILE A 7 -46.95 -5.62 -18.89
CA ILE A 7 -48.23 -5.80 -18.18
C ILE A 7 -47.96 -5.68 -16.67
N ALA A 8 -48.87 -5.08 -15.90
CA ALA A 8 -48.74 -4.88 -14.46
C ALA A 8 -49.85 -5.61 -13.68
N LEU A 9 -49.63 -5.85 -12.39
CA LEU A 9 -50.67 -6.11 -11.40
C LEU A 9 -50.20 -5.64 -10.00
N SER A 10 -51.14 -5.28 -9.13
CA SER A 10 -50.86 -4.60 -7.85
C SER A 10 -51.38 -5.37 -6.64
N LEU A 11 -50.68 -5.19 -5.50
CA LEU A 11 -51.18 -5.15 -4.11
C LEU A 11 -52.34 -6.07 -3.70
N LEU A 12 -52.09 -6.96 -2.73
CA LEU A 12 -53.03 -7.24 -1.64
C LEU A 12 -52.41 -8.07 -0.50
N LEU A 13 -52.22 -7.46 0.67
CA LEU A 13 -52.22 -8.15 1.98
C LEU A 13 -52.36 -7.10 3.10
N GLY A 14 -52.76 -7.52 4.31
CA GLY A 14 -52.79 -6.63 5.46
C GLY A 14 -53.41 -7.22 6.73
N ILE A 15 -52.97 -6.66 7.86
CA ILE A 15 -53.78 -6.33 9.05
C ILE A 15 -54.41 -7.54 9.80
N SER A 16 -53.58 -8.13 10.69
CA SER A 16 -53.69 -7.97 12.17
C SER A 16 -54.20 -9.09 13.12
N LEU A 17 -53.68 -8.98 14.35
CA LEU A 17 -54.31 -9.19 15.69
C LEU A 17 -54.33 -10.59 16.38
N VAL A 18 -53.25 -10.85 17.15
CA VAL A 18 -53.23 -10.99 18.64
C VAL A 18 -53.84 -12.20 19.38
N ALA A 19 -53.12 -12.59 20.45
CA ALA A 19 -53.46 -13.39 21.67
C ALA A 19 -52.93 -14.84 21.74
N GLY A 20 -52.44 -15.34 22.88
CA GLY A 20 -52.06 -14.64 24.13
C GLY A 20 -52.09 -15.49 25.43
N ALA A 21 -51.15 -15.19 26.34
CA ALA A 21 -51.12 -15.46 27.81
C ALA A 21 -50.76 -16.86 28.39
N CYS A 22 -50.27 -16.80 29.64
CA CYS A 22 -49.97 -17.84 30.64
C CYS A 22 -48.69 -18.70 30.46
N GLY A 23 -47.82 -18.90 31.48
CA GLY A 23 -47.73 -18.31 32.84
C GLY A 23 -47.26 -19.28 33.95
N SER A 24 -47.13 -18.78 35.18
CA SER A 24 -46.91 -19.46 36.51
C SER A 24 -45.54 -20.07 36.86
N ASP A 25 -45.08 -20.18 38.13
CA ASP A 25 -45.30 -19.55 39.49
C ASP A 25 -44.24 -20.25 40.45
N ASP A 26 -43.79 -19.85 41.66
CA ASP A 26 -43.90 -18.71 42.61
C ASP A 26 -42.49 -18.00 42.71
N ASP A 27 -41.73 -17.60 43.77
CA ASP A 27 -41.74 -17.28 45.25
C ASP A 27 -40.31 -16.68 45.57
N ASP A 28 -39.92 -15.87 46.58
CA ASP A 28 -40.40 -14.66 47.29
C ASP A 28 -39.19 -13.95 48.01
N THR A 29 -39.34 -12.67 48.42
CA THR A 29 -38.56 -11.86 49.43
C THR A 29 -37.18 -11.20 49.14
N ALA A 30 -36.77 -10.08 49.80
CA ALA A 30 -37.46 -8.91 50.41
C ALA A 30 -36.45 -7.84 50.99
N VAL A 31 -36.97 -6.65 51.38
CA VAL A 31 -36.39 -5.57 52.26
C VAL A 31 -35.16 -4.78 51.69
N GLN A 32 -34.93 -3.47 51.91
CA GLN A 32 -35.53 -2.49 52.84
C GLN A 32 -35.49 -0.99 52.36
N GLU A 33 -36.44 -0.20 52.91
CA GLU A 33 -36.52 1.27 53.07
C GLU A 33 -35.20 1.97 53.58
N THR A 34 -34.91 3.29 53.49
CA THR A 34 -35.59 4.52 52.97
C THR A 34 -34.63 5.75 53.07
N THR A 35 -34.80 6.76 52.18
CA THR A 35 -34.81 8.26 52.35
C THR A 35 -33.94 8.99 53.43
N GLU A 36 -33.58 10.28 53.36
CA GLU A 36 -33.98 11.44 52.52
C GLU A 36 -32.94 12.58 52.61
N ALA A 37 -33.12 13.68 51.84
CA ALA A 37 -32.26 14.87 51.84
C ALA A 37 -32.81 16.04 52.69
N VAL A 38 -31.96 17.04 53.02
CA VAL A 38 -32.37 18.43 53.35
C VAL A 38 -31.30 19.43 52.86
N ALA A 39 -31.72 20.54 52.26
CA ALA A 39 -30.85 21.63 51.76
C ALA A 39 -30.54 22.72 52.81
N THR A 40 -29.72 23.75 52.49
CA THR A 40 -30.13 25.19 52.52
C THR A 40 -29.03 26.25 52.31
N THR A 41 -29.41 27.33 51.60
CA THR A 41 -29.06 28.76 51.78
C THR A 41 -27.66 29.37 51.50
N ALA A 42 -27.66 30.23 50.46
CA ALA A 42 -27.44 31.70 50.52
C ALA A 42 -26.03 32.33 50.38
N ALA A 43 -26.02 33.47 49.69
CA ALA A 43 -24.90 34.42 49.53
C ALA A 43 -25.22 35.80 50.14
N PRO A 44 -24.18 36.60 50.43
CA PRO A 44 -24.16 38.05 50.16
C PRO A 44 -22.86 38.46 49.40
N ALA A 45 -22.82 39.40 48.44
CA ALA A 45 -23.42 40.73 48.27
C ALA A 45 -22.58 41.92 48.82
N ALA A 46 -21.70 42.43 47.93
CA ALA A 46 -21.28 43.83 47.65
C ALA A 46 -21.02 44.91 48.75
N SER A 47 -19.99 45.75 48.54
CA SER A 47 -20.08 47.24 48.54
C SER A 47 -18.75 47.99 48.22
N ASP A 48 -18.80 49.00 47.34
CA ASP A 48 -18.18 50.35 47.44
C ASP A 48 -16.64 50.56 47.59
N SER A 49 -15.99 51.66 47.13
CA SER A 49 -16.38 52.79 46.23
C SER A 49 -15.21 53.78 45.96
N SER A 50 -15.20 54.47 44.80
CA SER A 50 -14.50 55.77 44.50
C SER A 50 -12.94 55.80 44.56
N ASP A 51 -12.20 56.77 44.00
CA ASP A 51 -12.52 58.10 43.42
C ASP A 51 -11.55 58.46 42.24
N SER A 52 -11.40 59.75 41.89
CA SER A 52 -11.07 60.25 40.52
C SER A 52 -9.72 61.01 40.36
N SER A 53 -9.34 61.27 39.09
CA SER A 53 -8.68 62.48 38.51
C SER A 53 -7.23 62.46 37.94
N ASP A 54 -7.12 63.12 36.77
CA ASP A 54 -6.03 63.89 36.12
C ASP A 54 -4.60 63.34 35.79
N SER A 55 -4.38 63.22 34.47
CA SER A 55 -3.35 63.92 33.66
C SER A 55 -1.83 63.62 33.76
N SER A 56 -1.27 63.22 32.60
CA SER A 56 0.06 63.55 32.02
C SER A 56 1.34 63.37 32.85
N ASP A 57 2.31 62.60 32.35
CA ASP A 57 3.30 63.03 31.32
C ASP A 57 4.10 61.81 30.81
N SER A 58 4.99 61.99 29.83
CA SER A 58 5.74 60.90 29.15
C SER A 58 7.18 60.70 29.64
N SER A 59 7.57 59.45 29.99
CA SER A 59 8.84 58.83 29.53
C SER A 59 9.06 57.40 30.09
N ASP A 60 9.06 56.40 29.19
CA ASP A 60 10.11 55.38 29.03
C ASP A 60 10.75 54.71 30.28
N SER A 61 10.38 53.44 30.56
CA SER A 61 11.27 52.26 30.43
C SER A 61 10.75 50.99 31.15
N SER A 62 10.99 49.84 30.51
CA SER A 62 10.93 48.45 31.02
C SER A 62 9.68 47.93 31.77
N ASP A 63 8.96 46.99 31.14
CA ASP A 63 8.58 45.73 31.81
C ASP A 63 8.39 44.59 30.77
N ALA A 64 8.13 43.36 31.23
CA ALA A 64 8.16 42.10 30.47
C ALA A 64 7.11 41.96 29.33
N PRO A 65 7.36 41.12 28.30
CA PRO A 65 6.40 40.88 27.22
C PRO A 65 5.15 40.14 27.71
N ALA A 66 3.98 40.60 27.28
CA ALA A 66 2.74 39.87 27.40
C ALA A 66 2.63 38.84 26.26
N THR A 67 1.99 37.70 26.54
CA THR A 67 1.60 36.70 25.54
C THR A 67 0.73 37.34 24.47
N THR A 68 1.22 37.34 23.22
CA THR A 68 0.41 37.63 22.03
C THR A 68 -0.64 36.54 21.86
N ALA A 69 -1.89 36.96 21.61
CA ALA A 69 -2.99 36.03 21.33
C ALA A 69 -2.83 35.39 19.94
N ALA A 70 -3.54 34.27 19.74
CA ALA A 70 -3.64 33.59 18.45
C ALA A 70 -4.25 34.50 17.35
N PRO A 71 -4.07 34.15 16.06
CA PRO A 71 -4.79 34.81 14.96
C PRO A 71 -6.30 34.81 15.19
N ALA A 72 -6.97 35.87 14.77
CA ALA A 72 -8.41 35.97 14.91
C ALA A 72 -9.12 35.23 13.78
N THR A 73 -9.81 34.14 14.11
CA THR A 73 -10.87 33.60 13.25
C THR A 73 -11.93 34.67 12.97
N THR A 74 -12.56 34.60 11.81
CA THR A 74 -13.59 35.53 11.31
C THR A 74 -14.91 35.33 12.06
N ALA A 75 -14.94 35.76 13.32
CA ALA A 75 -16.06 35.59 14.24
C ALA A 75 -17.41 35.97 13.60
N VAL A 76 -18.27 34.97 13.41
CA VAL A 76 -19.61 35.12 12.82
C VAL A 76 -20.40 36.14 13.65
N PRO A 77 -20.89 37.24 13.04
CA PRO A 77 -21.61 38.27 13.80
C PRO A 77 -22.97 37.74 14.25
N ALA A 78 -23.31 37.91 15.52
CA ALA A 78 -24.60 37.48 16.06
C ALA A 78 -25.78 38.03 15.22
N GLY A 79 -26.70 37.16 14.82
CA GLY A 79 -27.72 37.47 13.82
C GLY A 79 -27.30 37.33 12.35
N ALA A 80 -26.21 36.62 12.03
CA ALA A 80 -25.68 36.50 10.67
C ALA A 80 -26.67 35.97 9.62
N LEU A 81 -27.56 35.04 10.00
CA LEU A 81 -28.54 34.41 9.11
C LEU A 81 -29.89 35.13 9.11
N ALA A 82 -30.14 35.98 10.11
CA ALA A 82 -31.41 36.69 10.28
C ALA A 82 -31.78 37.57 9.08
N GLY A 83 -32.84 37.18 8.37
CA GLY A 83 -33.34 37.91 7.19
C GLY A 83 -32.61 37.62 5.88
N VAL A 84 -31.72 36.61 5.85
CA VAL A 84 -31.28 35.95 4.60
C VAL A 84 -31.72 34.48 4.53
N CYS A 85 -31.80 33.79 5.66
CA CYS A 85 -32.37 32.44 5.76
C CYS A 85 -33.86 32.48 6.15
N PRO A 86 -34.59 31.34 5.98
CA PRO A 86 -35.86 31.10 6.67
C PRO A 86 -35.76 31.30 8.19
N ALA A 87 -36.89 31.55 8.84
CA ALA A 87 -36.93 31.76 10.30
C ALA A 87 -36.57 30.51 11.12
N THR A 88 -36.76 29.33 10.53
CA THR A 88 -36.29 28.03 11.02
C THR A 88 -35.66 27.30 9.84
N VAL A 89 -34.39 26.91 9.95
CA VAL A 89 -33.72 26.03 8.98
C VAL A 89 -34.10 24.59 9.31
N VAL A 90 -34.79 23.92 8.40
CA VAL A 90 -35.23 22.53 8.58
C VAL A 90 -34.29 21.60 7.82
N ILE A 91 -33.59 20.74 8.57
CA ILE A 91 -32.71 19.69 8.06
C ILE A 91 -33.40 18.34 8.25
N GLN A 92 -33.62 17.62 7.14
CA GLN A 92 -34.17 16.26 7.14
C GLN A 92 -33.02 15.25 6.99
N THR A 93 -32.73 14.46 8.02
CA THR A 93 -31.75 13.36 7.91
C THR A 93 -32.35 12.18 7.13
N ASP A 94 -31.51 11.27 6.65
CA ASP A 94 -31.92 10.06 5.92
C ASP A 94 -32.11 8.84 6.85
N TRP A 95 -31.50 8.83 8.04
CA TRP A 95 -31.71 7.81 9.07
C TRP A 95 -32.04 8.39 10.46
N PHE A 96 -32.13 7.54 11.49
CA PHE A 96 -32.31 7.96 12.90
C PHE A 96 -31.11 8.78 13.41
N PRO A 97 -31.21 9.46 14.57
CA PRO A 97 -30.07 10.16 15.15
C PRO A 97 -28.91 9.20 15.52
N GLU A 98 -27.71 9.57 15.08
CA GLU A 98 -26.43 8.85 15.22
C GLU A 98 -25.27 9.83 14.98
N SER A 99 -24.04 9.47 15.35
CA SER A 99 -22.85 10.35 15.34
C SER A 99 -22.50 10.90 13.96
N GLU A 100 -22.85 10.18 12.90
CA GLU A 100 -22.68 10.55 11.49
C GLU A 100 -23.50 11.80 11.11
N HIS A 101 -24.51 12.13 11.90
CA HIS A 101 -25.31 13.35 11.80
C HIS A 101 -24.79 14.49 12.69
N GLY A 102 -23.61 14.32 13.32
CA GLY A 102 -23.08 15.15 14.40
C GLY A 102 -23.08 16.65 14.14
N GLY A 103 -22.51 17.13 13.03
CA GLY A 103 -22.48 18.56 12.69
C GLY A 103 -23.86 19.21 12.59
N MET A 104 -24.94 18.45 12.33
CA MET A 104 -26.31 18.99 12.34
C MET A 104 -26.83 19.24 13.75
N TYR A 105 -26.43 18.38 14.71
CA TYR A 105 -26.79 18.50 16.11
C TYR A 105 -25.88 19.47 16.88
N GLU A 106 -24.63 19.67 16.46
CA GLU A 106 -23.75 20.68 17.09
C GLU A 106 -24.27 22.11 16.89
N MET A 107 -24.84 22.41 15.71
CA MET A 107 -25.53 23.68 15.43
C MET A 107 -26.76 23.94 16.32
N VAL A 108 -27.29 22.93 17.03
CA VAL A 108 -28.48 23.08 17.88
C VAL A 108 -28.10 23.69 19.23
N GLY A 109 -28.64 24.86 19.56
CA GLY A 109 -28.35 25.57 20.81
C GLY A 109 -28.91 24.91 22.08
N ASP A 110 -28.35 25.27 23.24
CA ASP A 110 -28.71 24.73 24.57
C ASP A 110 -30.15 25.04 25.03
N ASP A 111 -30.93 25.77 24.22
CA ASP A 111 -32.36 26.04 24.42
C ASP A 111 -33.29 25.00 23.76
N TYR A 112 -32.72 23.91 23.24
CA TYR A 112 -33.43 22.93 22.43
C TYR A 112 -34.58 22.20 23.13
N VAL A 113 -35.50 21.73 22.28
CA VAL A 113 -36.62 20.85 22.64
C VAL A 113 -36.63 19.67 21.68
N ILE A 114 -36.64 18.45 22.24
CA ILE A 114 -36.91 17.22 21.48
C ILE A 114 -38.41 16.94 21.51
N ASP A 115 -39.00 16.68 20.35
CA ASP A 115 -40.35 16.12 20.21
C ASP A 115 -40.24 14.66 19.74
N GLY A 116 -40.49 13.71 20.65
CA GLY A 116 -40.44 12.27 20.35
C GLY A 116 -41.62 11.76 19.50
N ASP A 117 -42.77 12.45 19.51
CA ASP A 117 -43.93 12.12 18.68
C ASP A 117 -43.73 12.58 17.22
N GLN A 118 -42.89 13.61 16.99
CA GLN A 118 -42.51 14.10 15.65
C GLN A 118 -41.09 13.72 15.23
N GLN A 119 -40.30 13.16 16.15
CA GLN A 119 -38.91 12.72 15.96
C GLN A 119 -38.00 13.86 15.47
N THR A 120 -38.09 15.01 16.15
CA THR A 120 -37.29 16.21 15.84
C THR A 120 -36.58 16.78 17.07
N ALA A 121 -35.45 17.46 16.85
CA ALA A 121 -34.84 18.38 17.81
C ALA A 121 -34.93 19.80 17.23
N THR A 122 -35.35 20.78 18.02
CA THR A 122 -35.52 22.18 17.58
C THR A 122 -34.98 23.15 18.63
N GLY A 123 -34.13 24.12 18.23
CA GLY A 123 -33.54 25.13 19.11
C GLY A 123 -32.98 26.32 18.31
N SER A 124 -32.29 27.25 18.97
CA SER A 124 -31.57 28.34 18.28
C SER A 124 -30.44 27.78 17.41
N LEU A 125 -30.23 28.31 16.19
CA LEU A 125 -29.13 27.89 15.32
C LEU A 125 -27.84 28.63 15.72
N MET A 126 -26.85 27.86 16.17
CA MET A 126 -25.58 28.35 16.69
C MET A 126 -24.45 28.16 15.67
N ALA A 127 -23.54 29.12 15.60
CA ALA A 127 -22.25 29.01 14.91
C ALA A 127 -21.13 29.17 15.94
N SER A 128 -20.41 28.09 16.25
CA SER A 128 -19.37 28.01 17.30
C SER A 128 -19.74 28.76 18.59
N GLY A 129 -20.93 28.49 19.12
CA GLY A 129 -21.47 29.11 20.34
C GLY A 129 -22.11 30.51 20.19
N VAL A 130 -22.24 31.04 18.97
CA VAL A 130 -22.90 32.34 18.69
C VAL A 130 -24.27 32.15 18.02
N ASP A 131 -25.31 32.78 18.59
CA ASP A 131 -26.68 32.85 18.04
C ASP A 131 -26.71 33.55 16.67
N THR A 132 -27.13 32.81 15.64
CA THR A 132 -27.20 33.29 14.25
C THR A 132 -28.49 34.04 13.89
N GLY A 133 -29.45 34.11 14.83
CA GLY A 133 -30.71 34.84 14.71
C GLY A 133 -31.83 34.13 13.93
N VAL A 134 -31.72 32.80 13.76
CA VAL A 134 -32.74 31.89 13.22
C VAL A 134 -32.77 30.61 14.05
N ASP A 135 -33.87 29.87 14.02
CA ASP A 135 -33.97 28.54 14.65
C ASP A 135 -33.39 27.46 13.72
N ILE A 136 -33.00 26.32 14.27
CA ILE A 136 -32.72 25.06 13.55
C ILE A 136 -33.69 23.97 14.00
N GLN A 137 -34.14 23.14 13.06
CA GLN A 137 -34.88 21.92 13.32
C GLN A 137 -34.25 20.74 12.56
N VAL A 138 -33.67 19.79 13.30
CA VAL A 138 -33.20 18.51 12.75
C VAL A 138 -34.32 17.49 12.90
N ARG A 139 -34.64 16.76 11.82
CA ARG A 139 -35.68 15.73 11.77
C ARG A 139 -35.09 14.38 11.42
N ALA A 140 -35.46 13.33 12.17
CA ALA A 140 -35.06 11.96 11.87
C ALA A 140 -35.61 11.47 10.52
N GLY A 141 -34.85 10.62 9.84
CA GLY A 141 -35.17 10.00 8.57
C GLY A 141 -35.66 8.55 8.68
N GLY A 142 -35.44 7.77 7.61
CA GLY A 142 -35.70 6.34 7.58
C GLY A 142 -37.13 5.98 8.02
N PRO A 143 -37.31 5.18 9.09
CA PRO A 143 -38.63 4.83 9.61
C PRO A 143 -39.52 6.02 10.00
N ALA A 144 -38.95 7.17 10.39
CA ALA A 144 -39.70 8.38 10.75
C ALA A 144 -40.57 8.89 9.59
N ILE A 145 -39.98 8.90 8.38
CA ILE A 145 -40.62 9.26 7.12
C ILE A 145 -41.16 8.02 6.37
N GLY A 146 -41.37 6.91 7.08
CA GLY A 146 -41.96 5.68 6.55
C GLY A 146 -41.11 4.95 5.51
N GLY A 147 -39.80 5.20 5.48
CA GLY A 147 -38.87 4.67 4.46
C GLY A 147 -38.93 5.38 3.11
N GLN A 148 -39.52 6.58 3.04
CA GLN A 148 -39.46 7.42 1.83
C GLN A 148 -38.04 7.98 1.64
N ASN A 149 -37.54 8.00 0.41
CA ASN A 149 -36.26 8.65 0.09
C ASN A 149 -36.36 10.17 0.33
N THR A 150 -35.31 10.75 0.92
CA THR A 150 -35.21 12.14 1.33
C THR A 150 -35.34 13.14 0.17
N VAL A 151 -34.76 12.86 -1.00
CA VAL A 151 -34.90 13.70 -2.21
C VAL A 151 -36.37 13.82 -2.62
N ALA A 152 -37.09 12.70 -2.64
CA ALA A 152 -38.53 12.70 -2.90
C ALA A 152 -39.32 13.39 -1.76
N GLN A 153 -38.88 13.26 -0.50
CA GLN A 153 -39.49 13.91 0.66
C GLN A 153 -39.40 15.45 0.58
N MET A 154 -38.29 16.02 0.07
CA MET A 154 -38.16 17.46 -0.19
C MET A 154 -39.19 18.01 -1.20
N TYR A 155 -39.78 17.14 -2.02
CA TYR A 155 -40.83 17.49 -2.99
C TYR A 155 -42.25 17.15 -2.51
N THR A 156 -42.41 16.46 -1.38
CA THR A 156 -43.71 16.24 -0.71
C THR A 156 -43.92 17.08 0.55
N ASP A 157 -42.84 17.51 1.21
CA ASP A 157 -42.85 18.52 2.28
C ASP A 157 -41.98 19.72 1.88
N MET A 158 -42.64 20.86 1.68
CA MET A 158 -42.00 22.12 1.26
C MET A 158 -41.33 22.85 2.44
N ASP A 159 -41.66 22.51 3.69
CA ASP A 159 -41.07 23.15 4.87
C ASP A 159 -39.61 22.70 5.09
N ILE A 160 -39.18 21.61 4.44
CA ILE A 160 -37.79 21.14 4.43
C ILE A 160 -36.92 22.14 3.64
N THR A 161 -35.85 22.62 4.29
CA THR A 161 -34.87 23.58 3.74
C THR A 161 -33.69 22.85 3.09
N LEU A 162 -33.19 21.82 3.77
CA LEU A 162 -32.10 20.95 3.33
C LEU A 162 -32.43 19.50 3.71
N ALA A 163 -31.93 18.53 2.95
CA ALA A 163 -31.98 17.13 3.36
C ALA A 163 -30.68 16.41 3.03
N TYR A 164 -30.38 15.33 3.75
CA TYR A 164 -29.34 14.40 3.33
C TYR A 164 -29.77 13.66 2.07
N ALA A 165 -28.94 13.68 1.03
CA ALA A 165 -29.25 13.15 -0.28
C ALA A 165 -27.99 12.55 -0.92
N ASP A 166 -28.06 11.26 -1.23
CA ASP A 166 -26.96 10.51 -1.83
C ASP A 166 -26.82 10.84 -3.32
N THR A 167 -25.59 10.86 -3.85
CA THR A 167 -25.30 11.24 -5.25
C THR A 167 -26.08 10.37 -6.25
N ASP A 168 -26.18 9.07 -6.00
CA ASP A 168 -26.92 8.11 -6.83
C ASP A 168 -28.44 8.29 -6.70
N SER A 169 -28.94 8.61 -5.50
CA SER A 169 -30.34 8.96 -5.27
C SER A 169 -30.75 10.19 -6.07
N ILE A 170 -29.93 11.25 -6.08
CA ILE A 170 -30.20 12.46 -6.88
C ILE A 170 -30.19 12.12 -8.37
N ALA A 171 -29.20 11.36 -8.84
CA ALA A 171 -29.12 10.93 -10.24
C ALA A 171 -30.34 10.10 -10.69
N PHE A 172 -30.86 9.23 -9.80
CA PHE A 172 -32.03 8.40 -10.05
C PHE A 172 -33.36 9.20 -10.03
N TYR A 173 -33.49 10.20 -9.16
CA TYR A 173 -34.71 11.00 -9.03
C TYR A 173 -34.75 12.28 -9.89
N TRP A 174 -33.65 12.63 -10.58
CA TRP A 174 -33.47 13.91 -11.29
C TRP A 174 -34.65 14.38 -12.17
N ASP A 175 -35.24 13.48 -12.96
CA ASP A 175 -36.33 13.82 -13.91
C ASP A 175 -37.67 14.15 -13.21
N ASP A 176 -37.88 13.71 -11.96
CA ASP A 176 -39.11 13.90 -11.16
C ASP A 176 -38.92 14.83 -9.93
N ALA A 177 -37.71 14.89 -9.35
CA ALA A 177 -37.37 15.59 -8.10
C ALA A 177 -35.88 16.01 -8.05
N PRO A 178 -35.43 17.00 -8.84
CA PRO A 178 -34.02 17.39 -8.92
C PRO A 178 -33.54 18.15 -7.67
N ALA A 179 -32.39 17.75 -7.13
CA ALA A 179 -31.74 18.39 -5.99
C ALA A 179 -30.25 18.61 -6.30
N ILE A 180 -29.63 19.54 -5.58
CA ILE A 180 -28.20 19.89 -5.73
C ILE A 180 -27.51 19.79 -4.38
N GLN A 181 -26.47 18.97 -4.28
CA GLN A 181 -25.61 18.82 -3.10
C GLN A 181 -24.77 20.10 -2.91
N VAL A 182 -24.69 20.62 -1.68
CA VAL A 182 -24.07 21.91 -1.34
C VAL A 182 -22.99 21.86 -0.25
N VAL A 183 -22.91 20.74 0.49
CA VAL A 183 -21.79 20.34 1.36
C VAL A 183 -21.92 18.87 1.74
N THR A 184 -20.82 18.12 1.86
CA THR A 184 -20.81 16.73 2.31
C THR A 184 -20.15 16.56 3.68
N PRO A 185 -20.87 16.22 4.76
CA PRO A 185 -20.25 16.01 6.08
C PRO A 185 -19.43 14.72 6.18
N LEU A 186 -19.65 13.78 5.26
CA LEU A 186 -18.89 12.54 5.10
C LEU A 186 -18.10 12.63 3.79
N ASP A 187 -16.85 12.18 3.82
CA ASP A 187 -16.03 12.00 2.62
C ASP A 187 -16.30 10.61 2.03
N LYS A 188 -15.96 9.53 2.75
CA LYS A 188 -16.23 8.15 2.30
C LYS A 188 -17.66 7.71 2.64
N ASN A 189 -18.20 6.78 1.85
CA ASN A 189 -19.49 6.14 2.14
C ASN A 189 -19.33 5.04 3.23
N PRO A 190 -19.94 5.18 4.44
CA PRO A 190 -19.87 4.21 5.53
C PRO A 190 -20.65 2.91 5.30
N GLN A 191 -21.41 2.79 4.21
CA GLN A 191 -22.03 1.51 3.83
C GLN A 191 -20.96 0.46 3.57
N MET A 192 -21.17 -0.75 4.11
CA MET A 192 -20.21 -1.86 4.04
C MET A 192 -20.90 -3.20 3.76
N ILE A 193 -20.09 -4.19 3.39
CA ILE A 193 -20.39 -5.61 3.59
C ILE A 193 -19.47 -6.13 4.70
N MET A 194 -20.01 -6.94 5.62
CA MET A 194 -19.28 -7.58 6.72
C MET A 194 -19.48 -9.10 6.73
N TRP A 195 -18.51 -9.83 7.29
CA TRP A 195 -18.51 -11.29 7.43
C TRP A 195 -17.77 -11.74 8.70
N ASP A 196 -17.92 -13.03 9.05
CA ASP A 196 -17.30 -13.64 10.22
C ASP A 196 -15.87 -14.11 9.92
N PRO A 197 -14.82 -13.52 10.51
CA PRO A 197 -13.43 -13.88 10.24
C PRO A 197 -12.98 -15.20 10.89
N GLU A 198 -13.77 -15.80 11.79
CA GLU A 198 -13.48 -17.16 12.29
C GLU A 198 -14.08 -18.25 11.37
N VAL A 199 -15.05 -17.89 10.52
CA VAL A 199 -15.65 -18.78 9.51
C VAL A 199 -14.99 -18.60 8.14
N TYR A 200 -14.53 -17.37 7.85
CA TYR A 200 -13.83 -16.99 6.62
C TYR A 200 -12.52 -16.24 6.93
N PRO A 201 -11.50 -16.93 7.48
CA PRO A 201 -10.24 -16.29 7.86
C PRO A 201 -9.46 -15.73 6.65
N ASP A 202 -9.66 -16.29 5.46
CA ASP A 202 -8.88 -16.01 4.26
C ASP A 202 -9.58 -15.05 3.27
N ILE A 203 -10.80 -14.59 3.60
CA ILE A 203 -11.57 -13.62 2.80
C ILE A 203 -11.29 -12.21 3.32
N TYR A 204 -10.71 -11.34 2.51
CA TYR A 204 -10.34 -9.97 2.92
C TYR A 204 -11.17 -8.88 2.24
N THR A 205 -11.82 -9.20 1.12
CA THR A 205 -12.60 -8.26 0.29
C THR A 205 -13.96 -8.81 -0.13
N ILE A 206 -14.80 -7.93 -0.68
CA ILE A 206 -16.07 -8.27 -1.33
C ILE A 206 -15.85 -9.10 -2.61
N ALA A 207 -14.69 -8.97 -3.27
CA ALA A 207 -14.31 -9.83 -4.40
C ALA A 207 -14.03 -11.27 -3.94
N ASP A 208 -13.40 -11.45 -2.77
CA ASP A 208 -13.14 -12.78 -2.20
C ASP A 208 -14.44 -13.48 -1.77
N LEU A 209 -15.41 -12.72 -1.23
CA LEU A 209 -16.78 -13.23 -1.01
C LEU A 209 -17.42 -13.71 -2.32
N GLY A 210 -17.19 -12.98 -3.41
CA GLY A 210 -17.52 -13.36 -4.79
C GLY A 210 -16.91 -14.70 -5.18
N ASN A 211 -15.58 -14.76 -5.21
CA ASN A 211 -14.78 -15.92 -5.61
C ASN A 211 -15.11 -17.18 -4.79
N ALA A 212 -15.28 -17.04 -3.46
CA ALA A 212 -15.61 -18.13 -2.54
C ALA A 212 -17.10 -18.55 -2.57
N GLY A 213 -17.94 -17.92 -3.41
CA GLY A 213 -19.36 -18.28 -3.55
C GLY A 213 -20.22 -17.97 -2.32
N VAL A 214 -19.77 -17.06 -1.43
CA VAL A 214 -20.45 -16.73 -0.17
C VAL A 214 -21.76 -16.00 -0.48
N THR A 215 -22.81 -16.31 0.30
CA THR A 215 -24.10 -15.61 0.20
C THR A 215 -24.01 -14.24 0.86
N VAL A 216 -24.43 -13.19 0.15
CA VAL A 216 -24.39 -11.79 0.64
C VAL A 216 -25.81 -11.28 0.88
N ASN A 217 -26.19 -11.15 2.15
CA ASN A 217 -27.52 -10.75 2.60
C ASN A 217 -27.66 -9.22 2.63
N VAL A 218 -28.48 -8.64 1.75
CA VAL A 218 -28.59 -7.18 1.56
C VAL A 218 -30.03 -6.71 1.39
N PHE A 219 -30.27 -5.40 1.49
CA PHE A 219 -31.57 -4.83 1.15
C PHE A 219 -31.83 -4.87 -0.37
N ALA A 220 -33.07 -5.19 -0.75
CA ALA A 220 -33.48 -5.26 -2.14
C ALA A 220 -33.39 -3.90 -2.87
N GLY A 221 -32.59 -3.84 -3.95
CA GLY A 221 -32.56 -2.70 -4.89
C GLY A 221 -31.57 -1.58 -4.57
N GLY A 222 -30.51 -1.85 -3.80
CA GLY A 222 -29.39 -0.90 -3.63
C GLY A 222 -28.54 -0.77 -4.90
N THR A 223 -28.29 0.47 -5.33
CA THR A 223 -27.57 0.83 -6.57
C THR A 223 -26.21 0.14 -6.69
N TYR A 224 -25.43 0.17 -5.60
CA TYR A 224 -24.09 -0.43 -5.53
C TYR A 224 -24.11 -1.95 -5.77
N MET A 225 -25.20 -2.65 -5.43
CA MET A 225 -25.28 -4.10 -5.56
C MET A 225 -25.56 -4.53 -7.00
N GLU A 226 -26.43 -3.81 -7.71
CA GLU A 226 -26.62 -3.99 -9.16
C GLU A 226 -25.29 -3.72 -9.90
N TRP A 227 -24.49 -2.76 -9.42
CA TRP A 227 -23.15 -2.49 -9.94
C TRP A 227 -22.14 -3.61 -9.64
N LEU A 228 -22.03 -4.09 -8.39
CA LEU A 228 -21.17 -5.24 -8.02
C LEU A 228 -21.47 -6.48 -8.86
N ILE A 229 -22.75 -6.76 -9.14
CA ILE A 229 -23.18 -7.87 -10.00
C ILE A 229 -22.77 -7.62 -11.46
N ALA A 230 -22.97 -6.42 -11.99
CA ALA A 230 -22.67 -6.09 -13.38
C ALA A 230 -21.16 -6.00 -13.67
N ALA A 231 -20.35 -5.58 -12.69
CA ALA A 231 -18.89 -5.61 -12.72
C ALA A 231 -18.31 -7.04 -12.59
N GLY A 232 -19.13 -8.02 -12.16
CA GLY A 232 -18.72 -9.42 -11.96
C GLY A 232 -18.02 -9.69 -10.63
N VAL A 233 -18.06 -8.75 -9.68
CA VAL A 233 -17.49 -8.90 -8.32
C VAL A 233 -18.33 -9.86 -7.48
N LEU A 234 -19.64 -9.90 -7.70
CA LEU A 234 -20.58 -10.84 -7.08
C LEU A 234 -21.49 -11.49 -8.13
N SER A 235 -21.92 -12.73 -7.92
CA SER A 235 -22.94 -13.35 -8.78
C SER A 235 -24.36 -13.00 -8.33
N ASN A 236 -25.31 -12.99 -9.27
CA ASN A 236 -26.74 -12.81 -8.97
C ASN A 236 -27.29 -13.93 -8.05
N ASP A 237 -26.71 -15.13 -8.07
CA ASP A 237 -27.13 -16.25 -7.22
C ASP A 237 -26.48 -16.27 -5.82
N GLN A 238 -25.45 -15.45 -5.57
CA GLN A 238 -24.91 -15.17 -4.24
C GLN A 238 -25.71 -14.10 -3.48
N VAL A 239 -26.30 -13.14 -4.18
CA VAL A 239 -26.95 -11.98 -3.57
C VAL A 239 -28.36 -12.33 -3.09
N ASP A 240 -28.59 -12.22 -1.78
CA ASP A 240 -29.87 -12.48 -1.15
C ASP A 240 -30.54 -11.17 -0.70
N PRO A 241 -31.62 -10.72 -1.38
CA PRO A 241 -32.28 -9.45 -1.12
C PRO A 241 -33.28 -9.50 0.07
N SER A 242 -33.07 -10.40 1.03
CA SER A 242 -34.00 -10.66 2.16
C SER A 242 -33.58 -10.03 3.49
N TYR A 243 -32.53 -9.20 3.51
CA TYR A 243 -32.14 -8.48 4.73
C TYR A 243 -33.28 -7.57 5.23
N ASP A 244 -33.55 -7.62 6.53
CA ASP A 244 -34.60 -6.85 7.21
C ASP A 244 -34.05 -5.84 8.23
N GLY A 245 -32.73 -5.63 8.24
CA GLY A 245 -32.03 -4.80 9.22
C GLY A 245 -31.79 -5.49 10.58
N SER A 246 -32.08 -6.79 10.71
CA SER A 246 -31.83 -7.55 11.94
C SER A 246 -30.53 -8.38 11.87
N PRO A 247 -29.82 -8.56 12.99
CA PRO A 247 -28.62 -9.39 13.02
C PRO A 247 -28.93 -10.90 13.02
N ALA A 248 -30.21 -11.26 13.21
CA ALA A 248 -30.63 -12.60 13.60
C ALA A 248 -30.26 -13.67 12.57
N ARG A 249 -30.22 -13.32 11.28
CA ARG A 249 -29.84 -14.25 10.21
C ARG A 249 -28.34 -14.51 10.19
N PHE A 250 -27.52 -13.46 10.16
CA PHE A 250 -26.05 -13.55 10.20
C PHE A 250 -25.58 -14.38 11.40
N ILE A 251 -26.14 -14.14 12.59
CA ILE A 251 -25.81 -14.87 13.82
C ILE A 251 -26.27 -16.33 13.78
N ALA A 252 -27.43 -16.63 13.17
CA ALA A 252 -27.99 -17.98 13.15
C ALA A 252 -27.40 -18.89 12.04
N GLU A 253 -26.93 -18.31 10.93
CA GLU A 253 -26.28 -19.03 9.83
C GLU A 253 -24.75 -19.05 10.00
N GLY A 254 -24.13 -17.92 10.38
CA GLY A 254 -22.68 -17.77 10.61
C GLY A 254 -21.82 -17.81 9.34
N ASN A 255 -22.31 -18.45 8.27
CA ASN A 255 -21.63 -18.64 6.98
C ASN A 255 -22.22 -17.77 5.86
N ILE A 256 -22.60 -16.53 6.18
CA ILE A 256 -23.06 -15.52 5.22
C ILE A 256 -22.37 -14.19 5.47
N ALA A 257 -22.17 -13.41 4.41
CA ALA A 257 -21.86 -11.99 4.53
C ALA A 257 -23.17 -11.18 4.60
N GLN A 258 -23.13 -9.97 5.15
CA GLN A 258 -24.31 -9.11 5.29
C GLN A 258 -23.96 -7.63 5.12
N GLN A 259 -24.89 -6.85 4.59
CA GLN A 259 -24.81 -5.39 4.55
C GLN A 259 -24.83 -4.79 5.97
N GLY A 260 -24.07 -3.72 6.17
CA GLY A 260 -24.19 -2.87 7.37
C GLY A 260 -23.63 -1.47 7.17
N TYR A 261 -23.52 -0.75 8.29
CA TYR A 261 -22.95 0.58 8.41
C TYR A 261 -21.70 0.49 9.32
N ALA A 262 -20.53 0.86 8.80
CA ALA A 262 -19.24 0.55 9.44
C ALA A 262 -19.04 1.23 10.81
N SER A 263 -19.55 2.44 10.96
CA SER A 263 -19.57 3.24 12.20
C SER A 263 -20.66 2.84 13.20
N SER A 264 -21.43 1.77 12.95
CA SER A 264 -22.49 1.28 13.85
C SER A 264 -22.38 -0.22 14.13
N GLU A 265 -22.39 -1.07 13.11
CA GLU A 265 -22.62 -2.51 13.28
C GLU A 265 -21.49 -3.28 13.98
N PRO A 266 -20.19 -3.05 13.68
CA PRO A 266 -19.10 -3.80 14.34
C PRO A 266 -19.12 -3.68 15.86
N TYR A 267 -19.49 -2.50 16.38
CA TYR A 267 -19.72 -2.29 17.81
C TYR A 267 -20.91 -3.11 18.34
N GLU A 268 -22.02 -3.15 17.61
CA GLU A 268 -23.20 -3.91 18.04
C GLU A 268 -22.92 -5.42 18.06
N TYR A 269 -22.25 -5.96 17.04
CA TYR A 269 -21.88 -7.38 16.99
C TYR A 269 -20.89 -7.79 18.08
N LYS A 270 -19.94 -6.91 18.42
CA LYS A 270 -18.95 -7.14 19.47
C LYS A 270 -19.52 -7.02 20.90
N TYR A 271 -20.34 -6.00 21.16
CA TYR A 271 -20.72 -5.62 22.54
C TYR A 271 -22.21 -5.77 22.88
N LYS A 272 -23.12 -5.68 21.89
CA LYS A 272 -24.58 -5.71 22.10
C LYS A 272 -25.15 -7.12 21.87
N PHE A 273 -24.74 -7.78 20.79
CA PHE A 273 -25.20 -9.12 20.43
C PHE A 273 -24.31 -10.19 21.07
N THR A 274 -24.47 -10.39 22.39
CA THR A 274 -23.64 -11.29 23.22
C THR A 274 -23.68 -12.78 22.84
N GLU A 275 -24.55 -13.16 21.91
CA GLU A 275 -24.60 -14.49 21.28
C GLU A 275 -23.62 -14.64 20.10
N TYR A 276 -23.12 -13.53 19.56
CA TYR A 276 -21.98 -13.44 18.64
C TYR A 276 -20.72 -13.01 19.40
N GLY A 277 -20.73 -11.78 19.95
CA GLY A 277 -19.78 -11.33 20.99
C GLY A 277 -18.30 -11.22 20.57
N LYS A 278 -18.03 -11.10 19.27
CA LYS A 278 -16.69 -11.00 18.67
C LYS A 278 -16.66 -9.95 17.55
N ASP A 279 -15.47 -9.71 17.01
CA ASP A 279 -15.25 -8.83 15.86
C ASP A 279 -15.82 -9.42 14.55
N VAL A 280 -16.19 -8.53 13.63
CA VAL A 280 -16.49 -8.85 12.22
C VAL A 280 -15.37 -8.29 11.34
N ARG A 281 -15.10 -8.91 10.19
CA ARG A 281 -14.30 -8.30 9.11
C ARG A 281 -15.24 -7.61 8.12
N LEU A 282 -14.79 -6.54 7.48
CA LEU A 282 -15.63 -5.71 6.61
C LEU A 282 -14.81 -5.03 5.50
N GLN A 283 -15.50 -4.61 4.44
CA GLN A 283 -15.00 -3.66 3.45
C GLN A 283 -16.09 -2.62 3.16
N LEU A 284 -15.72 -1.34 3.02
CA LEU A 284 -16.66 -0.29 2.59
C LEU A 284 -17.03 -0.48 1.12
N ILE A 285 -18.27 -0.11 0.76
CA ILE A 285 -18.72 0.01 -0.63
C ILE A 285 -17.95 1.12 -1.37
N HIS A 286 -17.47 2.13 -0.64
CA HIS A 286 -16.58 3.15 -1.16
C HIS A 286 -15.30 2.52 -1.77
N ASP A 287 -14.68 1.60 -1.05
CA ASP A 287 -13.34 1.08 -1.34
C ASP A 287 -13.34 -0.03 -2.41
N THR A 288 -14.52 -0.41 -2.93
CA THR A 288 -14.63 -1.18 -4.18
C THR A 288 -14.60 -0.28 -5.43
N GLY A 289 -14.56 1.05 -5.26
CA GLY A 289 -14.62 2.03 -6.36
C GLY A 289 -16.01 2.63 -6.60
N PHE A 290 -17.04 2.28 -5.81
CA PHE A 290 -18.38 2.88 -5.93
C PHE A 290 -18.54 4.07 -4.96
N SER A 291 -17.75 5.11 -5.21
CA SER A 291 -17.46 6.23 -4.29
C SER A 291 -18.53 7.33 -4.24
N VAL A 292 -19.80 6.96 -4.09
CA VAL A 292 -20.94 7.89 -3.82
C VAL A 292 -20.64 8.80 -2.61
N TYR A 293 -21.02 10.08 -2.67
CA TYR A 293 -21.12 10.92 -1.46
C TYR A 293 -22.40 10.55 -0.72
N LYS A 294 -22.25 9.88 0.41
CA LYS A 294 -23.35 9.45 1.29
C LYS A 294 -23.74 10.60 2.21
N SER A 295 -25.05 10.85 2.33
CA SER A 295 -25.63 11.83 3.26
C SER A 295 -25.00 13.23 3.15
N ALA A 296 -24.72 13.68 1.93
CA ALA A 296 -24.42 15.08 1.65
C ALA A 296 -25.70 15.93 1.79
N LEU A 297 -25.59 17.18 2.27
CA LEU A 297 -26.74 18.09 2.31
C LEU A 297 -27.05 18.61 0.92
N ALA A 298 -28.32 18.51 0.52
CA ALA A 298 -28.83 19.06 -0.74
C ALA A 298 -29.99 20.03 -0.55
N VAL A 299 -30.13 20.96 -1.50
CA VAL A 299 -31.26 21.89 -1.67
C VAL A 299 -32.06 21.52 -2.93
N ARG A 300 -33.34 21.91 -3.01
CA ARG A 300 -34.15 21.77 -4.23
C ARG A 300 -33.49 22.55 -5.39
N ALA A 301 -33.34 21.93 -6.56
CA ALA A 301 -32.61 22.55 -7.67
C ALA A 301 -33.28 23.84 -8.20
N ASP A 302 -34.60 23.98 -8.03
CA ASP A 302 -35.33 25.20 -8.39
C ASP A 302 -35.27 26.33 -7.36
N GLU A 303 -34.68 26.10 -6.18
CA GLU A 303 -34.55 27.10 -5.10
C GLU A 303 -33.12 27.59 -4.86
N ILE A 304 -32.09 26.96 -5.46
CA ILE A 304 -30.67 27.26 -5.17
C ILE A 304 -30.29 28.75 -5.34
N ASP A 305 -30.86 29.45 -6.33
CA ASP A 305 -30.63 30.90 -6.55
C ASP A 305 -31.39 31.81 -5.57
N GLU A 306 -32.52 31.35 -4.99
CA GLU A 306 -33.25 32.09 -3.94
C GLU A 306 -32.61 31.84 -2.56
N MET A 307 -32.15 30.61 -2.33
CA MET A 307 -31.46 30.18 -1.11
C MET A 307 -29.98 30.61 -1.04
N ALA A 308 -29.34 30.97 -2.16
CA ALA A 308 -27.93 31.34 -2.19
C ALA A 308 -27.48 32.33 -1.10
N PRO A 309 -28.19 33.44 -0.79
CA PRO A 309 -27.77 34.37 0.28
C PRO A 309 -27.85 33.80 1.70
N CYS A 310 -28.54 32.67 1.88
CA CYS A 310 -28.51 31.84 3.08
C CYS A 310 -27.36 30.83 3.02
N LEU A 311 -27.22 30.09 1.90
CA LEU A 311 -26.20 29.06 1.70
C LEU A 311 -24.76 29.61 1.76
N GLU A 312 -24.52 30.80 1.20
CA GLU A 312 -23.27 31.61 1.29
C GLU A 312 -22.84 31.98 2.73
N LYS A 313 -23.59 31.54 3.75
CA LYS A 313 -23.26 31.66 5.17
C LYS A 313 -23.52 30.38 5.96
N LEU A 314 -24.58 29.65 5.60
CA LEU A 314 -24.99 28.43 6.28
C LEU A 314 -24.04 27.27 6.00
N VAL A 315 -23.52 27.13 4.78
CA VAL A 315 -22.57 26.05 4.45
C VAL A 315 -21.26 26.17 5.24
N PRO A 316 -20.60 27.34 5.34
CA PRO A 316 -19.43 27.49 6.22
C PRO A 316 -19.73 27.22 7.71
N ILE A 317 -20.96 27.51 8.18
CA ILE A 317 -21.39 27.14 9.54
C ILE A 317 -21.56 25.62 9.67
N VAL A 318 -22.08 24.92 8.66
CA VAL A 318 -22.17 23.45 8.64
C VAL A 318 -20.77 22.82 8.64
N GLN A 319 -19.84 23.31 7.81
CA GLN A 319 -18.46 22.84 7.78
C GLN A 319 -17.82 22.99 9.17
N GLN A 320 -17.91 24.19 9.76
CA GLN A 320 -17.35 24.46 11.09
C GLN A 320 -18.04 23.62 12.18
N ALA A 321 -19.34 23.36 12.09
CA ALA A 321 -20.05 22.52 13.05
C ALA A 321 -19.64 21.04 12.97
N GLN A 322 -19.31 20.52 11.79
CA GLN A 322 -18.72 19.18 11.67
C GLN A 322 -17.29 19.15 12.22
N VAL A 323 -16.49 20.19 12.01
CA VAL A 323 -15.14 20.31 12.60
C VAL A 323 -15.19 20.44 14.13
N ASP A 324 -16.06 21.30 14.65
CA ASP A 324 -16.29 21.48 16.09
C ASP A 324 -16.78 20.15 16.74
N PHE A 325 -17.67 19.42 16.06
CA PHE A 325 -18.14 18.10 16.49
C PHE A 325 -17.02 17.06 16.56
N MET A 326 -16.18 16.93 15.52
CA MET A 326 -15.08 15.96 15.54
C MET A 326 -13.99 16.31 16.57
N ALA A 327 -13.90 17.58 16.99
CA ALA A 327 -12.94 18.06 17.99
C ALA A 327 -13.41 17.90 19.45
N ASP A 328 -14.70 18.13 19.76
CA ASP A 328 -15.31 17.87 21.08
C ASP A 328 -16.75 17.31 20.96
N PRO A 329 -16.90 16.02 20.60
CA PRO A 329 -18.21 15.43 20.34
C PRO A 329 -19.06 15.22 21.59
N ALA A 330 -18.52 15.44 22.80
CA ALA A 330 -19.15 15.03 24.06
C ALA A 330 -20.50 15.73 24.31
N ARG A 331 -20.64 16.98 23.88
CA ARG A 331 -21.91 17.74 23.94
C ARG A 331 -22.95 17.14 23.01
N THR A 332 -22.60 16.96 21.75
CA THR A 332 -23.53 16.56 20.69
C THR A 332 -23.91 15.09 20.74
N ASN A 333 -22.98 14.20 21.09
CA ASN A 333 -23.30 12.79 21.35
C ASN A 333 -24.31 12.64 22.51
N ALA A 334 -24.30 13.54 23.50
CA ALA A 334 -25.32 13.55 24.54
C ALA A 334 -26.71 13.98 24.01
N ILE A 335 -26.78 14.96 23.11
CA ILE A 335 -28.03 15.38 22.44
C ILE A 335 -28.60 14.23 21.59
N ILE A 336 -27.76 13.57 20.81
CA ILE A 336 -28.13 12.41 19.97
C ILE A 336 -28.69 11.28 20.83
N VAL A 337 -28.01 10.92 21.92
CA VAL A 337 -28.45 9.86 22.85
C VAL A 337 -29.75 10.26 23.58
N GLU A 338 -29.92 11.51 24.01
CA GLU A 338 -31.18 11.98 24.60
C GLU A 338 -32.34 11.95 23.58
N MET A 339 -32.07 12.27 22.32
CA MET A 339 -33.07 12.20 21.24
C MET A 339 -33.49 10.76 20.93
N VAL A 340 -32.55 9.81 20.79
CA VAL A 340 -32.88 8.39 20.58
C VAL A 340 -33.65 7.82 21.79
N ALA A 341 -33.24 8.15 23.01
CA ALA A 341 -33.96 7.75 24.22
C ALA A 341 -35.38 8.35 24.33
N THR A 342 -35.58 9.58 23.84
CA THR A 342 -36.89 10.26 23.84
C THR A 342 -37.82 9.76 22.73
N ILE A 343 -37.26 9.23 21.64
CA ILE A 343 -37.99 8.60 20.54
C ILE A 343 -38.56 7.21 20.92
N ASP A 344 -38.00 6.54 21.95
CA ASP A 344 -38.47 5.26 22.53
C ASP A 344 -38.85 4.19 21.48
N SER A 345 -37.95 3.97 20.51
CA SER A 345 -38.15 3.04 19.40
C SER A 345 -37.27 1.79 19.49
N TRP A 346 -37.33 0.94 18.46
CA TRP A 346 -36.46 -0.22 18.32
C TRP A 346 -34.98 0.18 18.06
N TRP A 347 -34.74 1.38 17.52
CA TRP A 347 -33.40 1.95 17.42
C TRP A 347 -32.92 2.38 18.81
N GLN A 348 -31.67 2.04 19.13
CA GLN A 348 -31.06 2.23 20.44
C GLN A 348 -29.60 2.63 20.23
N TYR A 349 -29.22 3.79 20.78
CA TYR A 349 -27.90 4.39 20.63
C TYR A 349 -27.43 4.83 22.02
N THR A 350 -26.28 4.34 22.48
CA THR A 350 -25.75 4.64 23.82
C THR A 350 -24.59 5.62 23.73
N ALA A 351 -24.20 6.23 24.86
CA ALA A 351 -23.06 7.13 24.90
C ALA A 351 -21.75 6.43 24.48
N GLU A 352 -21.59 5.17 24.87
CA GLU A 352 -20.43 4.34 24.53
C GLU A 352 -20.41 3.94 23.04
N LYS A 353 -21.58 3.75 22.41
CA LYS A 353 -21.69 3.58 20.95
C LYS A 353 -21.37 4.89 20.24
N ALA A 354 -21.89 6.02 20.72
CA ALA A 354 -21.67 7.33 20.10
C ALA A 354 -20.20 7.78 20.13
N GLU A 355 -19.53 7.59 21.28
CA GLU A 355 -18.09 7.85 21.46
C GLU A 355 -17.25 6.97 20.50
N TRP A 356 -17.55 5.67 20.42
CA TRP A 356 -16.88 4.77 19.48
C TRP A 356 -17.17 5.13 18.01
N ALA A 357 -18.41 5.47 17.66
CA ALA A 357 -18.81 5.82 16.30
C ALA A 357 -18.16 7.12 15.81
N THR A 358 -17.98 8.12 16.68
CA THR A 358 -17.21 9.33 16.32
C THR A 358 -15.72 9.01 16.13
N GLN A 359 -15.12 8.23 17.05
CA GLN A 359 -13.71 7.85 16.91
C GLN A 359 -13.45 7.02 15.66
N PHE A 360 -14.32 6.04 15.36
CA PHE A 360 -14.23 5.22 14.15
C PHE A 360 -14.31 6.06 12.87
N GLN A 361 -15.17 7.09 12.83
CA GLN A 361 -15.27 8.00 11.69
C GLN A 361 -13.99 8.78 11.42
N ALA A 362 -13.25 9.17 12.45
CA ALA A 362 -11.92 9.77 12.33
C ALA A 362 -10.88 8.73 11.91
N ASP A 363 -10.78 7.61 12.64
CA ASP A 363 -9.76 6.57 12.46
C ASP A 363 -9.76 5.94 11.05
N THR A 364 -10.92 5.90 10.39
CA THR A 364 -11.08 5.30 9.04
C THR A 364 -11.21 6.32 7.91
N GLY A 365 -11.25 7.62 8.22
CA GLY A 365 -11.51 8.68 7.24
C GLY A 365 -12.89 8.56 6.61
N LEU A 366 -13.94 8.33 7.41
CA LEU A 366 -15.32 8.58 6.97
C LEU A 366 -15.63 10.07 6.99
N VAL A 367 -15.04 10.80 7.96
CA VAL A 367 -14.99 12.26 7.99
C VAL A 367 -13.53 12.66 7.80
N SER A 368 -13.21 13.13 6.60
CA SER A 368 -11.89 13.66 6.20
C SER A 368 -12.08 15.00 5.49
N ASN A 369 -10.98 15.75 5.32
CA ASN A 369 -10.95 16.90 4.42
C ASN A 369 -10.73 16.39 2.99
N GLY A 370 -11.25 17.10 1.99
CA GLY A 370 -10.95 16.86 0.59
C GLY A 370 -9.48 17.19 0.25
N PRO A 371 -9.01 16.92 -0.98
CA PRO A 371 -7.60 17.12 -1.38
C PRO A 371 -7.09 18.56 -1.21
N ASN A 372 -7.98 19.54 -1.19
CA ASN A 372 -7.68 20.96 -0.97
C ASN A 372 -7.75 21.39 0.52
N GLY A 373 -7.93 20.45 1.45
CA GLY A 373 -8.00 20.72 2.89
C GLY A 373 -9.33 21.25 3.42
N ALA A 374 -10.29 21.59 2.57
CA ALA A 374 -11.64 21.91 3.02
C ALA A 374 -12.35 20.65 3.53
N LEU A 375 -13.17 20.78 4.58
CA LEU A 375 -14.16 19.75 4.88
C LEU A 375 -15.38 19.94 3.97
N GLY A 376 -15.72 18.90 3.22
CA GLY A 376 -17.04 18.70 2.63
C GLY A 376 -17.32 19.34 1.29
N ASP A 377 -16.29 19.57 0.47
CA ASP A 377 -16.44 19.88 -0.95
C ASP A 377 -16.74 18.62 -1.80
N PHE A 378 -16.99 18.82 -3.09
CA PHE A 378 -17.26 17.77 -4.07
C PHE A 378 -16.20 17.78 -5.16
N ILE A 379 -15.52 16.65 -5.34
CA ILE A 379 -14.68 16.36 -6.50
C ILE A 379 -15.59 16.01 -7.69
N ASP A 380 -15.50 16.77 -8.79
CA ASP A 380 -16.34 16.61 -9.98
C ASP A 380 -16.03 15.29 -10.71
N GLU A 381 -14.77 14.89 -10.77
CA GLU A 381 -14.27 13.66 -11.38
C GLU A 381 -14.88 12.42 -10.72
N ARG A 382 -14.85 12.37 -9.38
CA ARG A 382 -15.47 11.32 -8.56
C ARG A 382 -16.98 11.25 -8.81
N THR A 383 -17.65 12.40 -8.82
CA THR A 383 -19.10 12.50 -9.05
C THR A 383 -19.49 12.05 -10.46
N ASN A 384 -18.73 12.44 -11.49
CA ASN A 384 -18.95 11.99 -12.86
C ASN A 384 -18.65 10.48 -13.02
N GLY A 385 -17.62 9.96 -12.36
CA GLY A 385 -17.30 8.53 -12.34
C GLY A 385 -18.46 7.68 -11.81
N VAL A 386 -19.08 8.07 -10.69
CA VAL A 386 -20.30 7.42 -10.17
C VAL A 386 -21.44 7.44 -11.19
N LEU A 387 -21.67 8.58 -11.87
CA LEU A 387 -22.71 8.70 -12.90
C LEU A 387 -22.45 7.79 -14.11
N ASP A 388 -21.20 7.60 -14.52
CA ASP A 388 -20.85 6.72 -15.62
C ASP A 388 -20.91 5.24 -15.24
N LEU A 389 -20.51 4.86 -14.02
CA LEU A 389 -20.74 3.51 -13.49
C LEU A 389 -22.24 3.15 -13.49
N MET A 390 -23.13 4.07 -13.09
CA MET A 390 -24.58 3.87 -13.15
C MET A 390 -25.11 3.68 -14.59
N ARG A 391 -24.51 4.36 -15.58
CA ARG A 391 -24.89 4.25 -17.00
C ARG A 391 -24.47 2.93 -17.62
N ASP A 392 -23.24 2.48 -17.35
CA ASP A 392 -22.70 1.27 -17.96
C ASP A 392 -23.43 0.00 -17.48
N VAL A 393 -23.91 0.00 -16.23
CA VAL A 393 -24.76 -1.07 -15.69
C VAL A 393 -26.25 -0.92 -16.07
N GLY A 394 -26.59 0.14 -16.82
CA GLY A 394 -27.87 0.29 -17.52
C GLY A 394 -29.00 0.94 -16.73
N MET A 395 -28.71 1.74 -15.71
CA MET A 395 -29.71 2.47 -14.92
C MET A 395 -30.35 3.62 -15.74
N ASP A 396 -31.62 3.90 -15.49
CA ASP A 396 -32.45 4.83 -16.29
C ASP A 396 -32.23 6.30 -15.85
N ILE A 397 -30.97 6.75 -15.81
CA ILE A 397 -30.57 8.14 -15.46
C ILE A 397 -30.33 9.00 -16.72
N PRO A 398 -30.39 10.35 -16.62
CA PRO A 398 -30.22 11.21 -17.79
C PRO A 398 -28.81 11.11 -18.39
N ALA A 399 -28.76 10.83 -19.71
CA ALA A 399 -27.53 10.62 -20.48
C ALA A 399 -26.69 11.89 -20.73
N ASN A 400 -27.04 13.01 -20.11
CA ASN A 400 -26.29 14.27 -20.13
C ASN A 400 -26.14 14.91 -18.74
N LEU A 401 -26.48 14.18 -17.67
CA LEU A 401 -26.27 14.63 -16.29
C LEU A 401 -24.77 14.64 -15.97
N SER A 402 -24.31 15.64 -15.25
CA SER A 402 -22.92 15.78 -14.82
C SER A 402 -22.85 16.14 -13.34
N ALA A 403 -21.65 16.07 -12.76
CA ALA A 403 -21.38 16.62 -11.43
C ALA A 403 -21.91 18.06 -11.28
N SER A 404 -21.61 18.93 -12.26
CA SER A 404 -22.07 20.32 -12.30
C SER A 404 -23.61 20.52 -12.37
N ASP A 405 -24.39 19.48 -12.62
CA ASP A 405 -25.86 19.51 -12.49
C ASP A 405 -26.34 19.15 -11.08
N ILE A 406 -25.62 18.28 -10.34
CA ILE A 406 -26.10 17.65 -9.09
C ILE A 406 -25.32 18.03 -7.82
N SER A 407 -24.15 18.65 -7.93
CA SER A 407 -23.30 19.09 -6.82
C SER A 407 -22.71 20.47 -7.10
N THR A 408 -22.41 21.26 -6.06
CA THR A 408 -21.70 22.52 -6.25
C THR A 408 -20.86 22.95 -5.04
N ASN A 409 -19.61 23.33 -5.32
CA ASN A 409 -18.69 23.91 -4.33
C ASN A 409 -18.90 25.43 -4.11
N ARG A 410 -19.90 26.05 -4.77
CA ARG A 410 -20.14 27.51 -4.73
C ARG A 410 -20.20 28.11 -3.31
N PHE A 411 -20.60 27.32 -2.32
CA PHE A 411 -20.86 27.77 -0.95
C PHE A 411 -19.82 27.30 0.07
N ILE A 412 -18.83 26.51 -0.35
CA ILE A 412 -17.75 25.98 0.48
C ILE A 412 -16.80 27.12 0.85
N ASP A 413 -16.45 27.22 2.14
CA ASP A 413 -15.28 27.98 2.59
C ASP A 413 -14.09 27.01 2.68
N TYR A 414 -13.13 27.21 1.78
CA TYR A 414 -11.91 26.38 1.69
C TYR A 414 -10.94 26.58 2.86
N ASN A 415 -11.22 27.54 3.76
CA ASN A 415 -10.43 27.76 4.99
C ASN A 415 -10.95 26.94 6.19
N ILE A 416 -11.99 26.11 6.01
CA ILE A 416 -12.64 25.35 7.08
C ILE A 416 -12.47 23.85 6.83
N GLY A 417 -11.66 23.20 7.67
CA GLY A 417 -11.38 21.76 7.64
C GLY A 417 -10.96 21.24 9.02
N LEU A 418 -10.89 19.92 9.16
CA LEU A 418 -10.35 19.25 10.34
C LEU A 418 -8.87 19.61 10.57
N PRO A 419 -8.41 19.74 11.83
CA PRO A 419 -7.00 19.92 12.14
C PRO A 419 -6.15 18.77 11.59
N GLY A 420 -5.21 19.08 10.69
CA GLY A 420 -4.30 18.10 10.07
C GLY A 420 -4.59 17.77 8.61
N GLY A 421 -5.69 18.26 8.01
CA GLY A 421 -5.90 18.20 6.56
C GLY A 421 -5.74 19.60 5.94
N ALA A 422 -4.63 19.81 5.23
CA ALA A 422 -4.02 21.09 4.85
C ALA A 422 -3.86 22.09 6.02
N GLU A 423 -2.62 22.45 6.33
CA GLU A 423 -2.36 23.47 7.33
C GLU A 423 -2.98 24.82 6.97
N THR A 424 -3.51 25.50 7.99
CA THR A 424 -4.15 26.82 7.94
C THR A 424 -3.55 27.78 6.91
N ALA A 425 -4.36 28.24 5.95
CA ALA A 425 -4.07 29.29 4.95
C ALA A 425 -2.81 30.12 5.27
N VAL A 426 -1.67 29.69 4.72
CA VAL A 426 -0.36 30.01 5.29
C VAL A 426 0.06 31.42 4.92
N ALA A 427 -0.40 32.42 5.69
CA ALA A 427 -0.12 33.82 5.45
C ALA A 427 1.40 34.13 5.54
N LEU A 428 2.05 34.25 4.38
CA LEU A 428 3.45 34.64 4.23
C LEU A 428 3.61 36.17 4.28
N ALA A 429 2.52 36.91 4.04
CA ALA A 429 2.46 38.36 4.05
C ALA A 429 2.99 38.96 5.37
N GLY A 430 4.15 39.64 5.28
CA GLY A 430 4.79 40.31 6.43
C GLY A 430 5.80 39.46 7.21
N VAL A 431 6.05 38.21 6.79
CA VAL A 431 7.23 37.43 7.21
C VAL A 431 8.17 37.12 6.03
N CYS A 432 7.62 36.91 4.83
CA CYS A 432 8.38 36.79 3.58
C CYS A 432 8.51 38.15 2.84
N PRO A 433 9.42 38.24 1.85
CA PRO A 433 9.40 39.29 0.84
C PRO A 433 8.03 39.37 0.13
N ALA A 434 7.71 40.54 -0.46
CA ALA A 434 6.45 40.73 -1.18
C ALA A 434 6.36 39.91 -2.49
N THR A 435 7.50 39.49 -3.03
CA THR A 435 7.62 38.51 -4.12
C THR A 435 8.72 37.53 -3.73
N VAL A 436 8.41 36.24 -3.64
CA VAL A 436 9.39 35.17 -3.44
C VAL A 436 9.99 34.84 -4.79
N VAL A 437 11.28 35.13 -4.99
CA VAL A 437 11.99 34.89 -6.24
C VAL A 437 12.76 33.57 -6.15
N ILE A 438 12.38 32.60 -6.97
CA ILE A 438 13.04 31.30 -7.11
C ILE A 438 13.82 31.27 -8.42
N GLN A 439 15.14 31.05 -8.35
CA GLN A 439 16.01 30.88 -9.50
C GLN A 439 16.27 29.38 -9.73
N THR A 440 15.72 28.80 -10.80
CA THR A 440 16.04 27.41 -11.18
C THR A 440 17.46 27.32 -11.76
N ASP A 441 18.01 26.10 -11.83
CA ASP A 441 19.34 25.86 -12.38
C ASP A 441 19.34 25.52 -13.88
N TRP A 442 18.20 25.09 -14.44
CA TRP A 442 18.00 24.85 -15.87
C TRP A 442 16.75 25.53 -16.45
N PHE A 443 16.45 25.32 -17.74
CA PHE A 443 15.18 25.73 -18.36
C PHE A 443 13.99 25.01 -17.71
N PRO A 444 12.74 25.52 -17.85
CA PRO A 444 11.58 24.88 -17.25
C PRO A 444 11.38 23.43 -17.73
N GLU A 445 11.17 22.54 -16.77
CA GLU A 445 10.98 21.10 -16.91
C GLU A 445 10.31 20.53 -15.64
N SER A 446 9.82 19.28 -15.70
CA SER A 446 8.96 18.65 -14.68
C SER A 446 9.65 18.51 -13.32
N GLU A 447 10.98 18.47 -13.33
CA GLU A 447 11.86 18.43 -12.16
C GLU A 447 11.82 19.74 -11.35
N HIS A 448 11.23 20.79 -11.91
CA HIS A 448 10.92 22.05 -11.23
C HIS A 448 9.45 22.14 -10.79
N GLY A 449 8.68 21.04 -10.90
CA GLY A 449 7.22 20.99 -10.78
C GLY A 449 6.64 21.70 -9.55
N GLY A 450 7.08 21.34 -8.34
CA GLY A 450 6.60 21.99 -7.11
C GLY A 450 6.86 23.50 -7.04
N MET A 451 7.81 24.04 -7.81
CA MET A 451 8.03 25.50 -7.91
C MET A 451 6.96 26.17 -8.77
N TYR A 452 6.49 25.46 -9.81
CA TYR A 452 5.45 25.93 -10.71
C TYR A 452 4.05 25.70 -10.14
N GLU A 453 3.84 24.70 -9.28
CA GLU A 453 2.53 24.43 -8.69
C GLU A 453 2.10 25.52 -7.70
N MET A 454 3.06 26.05 -6.92
CA MET A 454 2.87 27.25 -6.10
C MET A 454 2.47 28.52 -6.89
N VAL A 455 2.53 28.54 -8.23
CA VAL A 455 2.18 29.72 -9.04
C VAL A 455 0.68 29.71 -9.33
N GLY A 456 -0.04 30.73 -8.85
CA GLY A 456 -1.50 30.86 -9.02
C GLY A 456 -1.96 31.10 -10.47
N ASP A 457 -3.25 30.85 -10.71
CA ASP A 457 -3.91 30.99 -12.03
C ASP A 457 -3.96 32.43 -12.58
N ASP A 458 -3.47 33.42 -11.82
CA ASP A 458 -3.26 34.80 -12.25
C ASP A 458 -1.91 35.02 -12.96
N TYR A 459 -1.16 33.96 -13.21
CA TYR A 459 0.22 34.00 -13.71
C TYR A 459 0.40 34.77 -15.03
N VAL A 460 1.59 35.36 -15.14
CA VAL A 460 2.11 36.00 -16.35
C VAL A 460 3.49 35.44 -16.67
N ILE A 461 3.65 34.93 -17.89
CA ILE A 461 4.96 34.55 -18.43
C ILE A 461 5.56 35.71 -19.20
N ASP A 462 6.78 36.11 -18.86
CA ASP A 462 7.62 37.01 -19.64
C ASP A 462 8.71 36.19 -20.36
N GLY A 463 8.59 36.05 -21.68
CA GLY A 463 9.56 35.33 -22.51
C GLY A 463 10.87 36.09 -22.79
N ASP A 464 10.88 37.42 -22.65
CA ASP A 464 12.09 38.26 -22.77
C ASP A 464 12.93 38.22 -21.47
N GLN A 465 12.30 37.99 -20.32
CA GLN A 465 12.98 37.79 -19.01
C GLN A 465 13.09 36.33 -18.58
N GLN A 466 12.35 35.42 -19.25
CA GLN A 466 12.30 33.99 -18.99
C GLN A 466 11.81 33.65 -17.57
N THR A 467 10.70 34.29 -17.18
CA THR A 467 10.09 34.17 -15.85
C THR A 467 8.59 33.89 -15.91
N ALA A 468 8.08 33.03 -15.02
CA ALA A 468 6.67 33.03 -14.64
C ALA A 468 6.49 33.87 -13.36
N THR A 469 5.38 34.58 -13.20
CA THR A 469 5.07 35.35 -11.98
C THR A 469 3.57 35.42 -11.75
N GLY A 470 3.12 35.12 -10.53
CA GLY A 470 1.71 35.14 -10.11
C GLY A 470 1.60 35.19 -8.58
N SER A 471 0.40 35.03 -8.03
CA SER A 471 0.18 34.88 -6.59
C SER A 471 0.81 33.56 -6.09
N LEU A 472 1.42 33.56 -4.89
CA LEU A 472 1.99 32.35 -4.28
C LEU A 472 0.89 31.57 -3.55
N MET A 473 0.61 30.37 -4.05
CA MET A 473 -0.43 29.48 -3.54
C MET A 473 0.15 28.37 -2.66
N ALA A 474 -0.58 27.99 -1.62
CA ALA A 474 -0.38 26.76 -0.85
C ALA A 474 -1.62 25.89 -1.03
N SER A 475 -1.50 24.75 -1.73
CA SER A 475 -2.59 23.83 -2.09
C SER A 475 -3.88 24.53 -2.54
N GLY A 476 -3.73 25.51 -3.46
CA GLY A 476 -4.84 26.31 -4.00
C GLY A 476 -5.23 27.57 -3.22
N VAL A 477 -4.61 27.87 -2.07
CA VAL A 477 -4.93 29.03 -1.22
C VAL A 477 -3.86 30.14 -1.33
N ASP A 478 -4.28 31.38 -1.60
CA ASP A 478 -3.40 32.57 -1.69
C ASP A 478 -2.74 32.90 -0.33
N THR A 479 -1.42 32.93 -0.30
CA THR A 479 -0.60 33.21 0.89
C THR A 479 -0.36 34.70 1.17
N GLY A 480 -0.79 35.58 0.26
CA GLY A 480 -0.69 37.04 0.35
C GLY A 480 0.66 37.63 -0.06
N VAL A 481 1.48 36.88 -0.82
CA VAL A 481 2.71 37.34 -1.49
C VAL A 481 2.75 36.80 -2.92
N ASP A 482 3.49 37.46 -3.81
CA ASP A 482 3.71 36.95 -5.17
C ASP A 482 4.81 35.85 -5.16
N ILE A 483 4.82 34.97 -6.17
CA ILE A 483 5.94 34.10 -6.52
C ILE A 483 6.47 34.47 -7.91
N GLN A 484 7.79 34.40 -8.10
CA GLN A 484 8.44 34.52 -9.40
C GLN A 484 9.45 33.39 -9.60
N VAL A 485 9.15 32.47 -10.53
CA VAL A 485 10.08 31.41 -10.95
C VAL A 485 10.84 31.87 -12.18
N ARG A 486 12.18 31.88 -12.10
CA ARG A 486 13.10 32.31 -13.17
C ARG A 486 13.87 31.12 -13.75
N ALA A 487 13.92 31.00 -15.07
CA ALA A 487 14.70 29.98 -15.75
C ALA A 487 16.21 30.12 -15.47
N GLY A 488 16.90 28.99 -15.40
CA GLY A 488 18.34 28.87 -15.17
C GLY A 488 19.17 28.60 -16.42
N GLY A 489 20.34 28.00 -16.22
CA GLY A 489 21.22 27.51 -17.27
C GLY A 489 21.52 28.57 -18.34
N PRO A 490 21.14 28.37 -19.61
CA PRO A 490 21.35 29.34 -20.68
C PRO A 490 20.72 30.73 -20.45
N ALA A 491 19.63 30.83 -19.65
CA ALA A 491 18.97 32.09 -19.34
C ALA A 491 19.91 33.05 -18.58
N ILE A 492 20.61 32.52 -17.57
CA ILE A 492 21.65 33.19 -16.79
C ILE A 492 23.05 33.05 -17.42
N GLY A 493 23.11 32.76 -18.73
CA GLY A 493 24.35 32.67 -19.50
C GLY A 493 25.27 31.51 -19.14
N GLY A 494 24.77 30.48 -18.44
CA GLY A 494 25.54 29.36 -17.92
C GLY A 494 26.30 29.67 -16.62
N GLN A 495 25.93 30.73 -15.89
CA GLN A 495 26.46 31.00 -14.55
C GLN A 495 25.89 29.99 -13.53
N ASN A 496 26.71 29.55 -12.56
CA ASN A 496 26.23 28.72 -11.45
C ASN A 496 25.28 29.53 -10.55
N THR A 497 24.18 28.92 -10.12
CA THR A 497 23.10 29.52 -9.33
C THR A 497 23.55 30.04 -7.98
N VAL A 498 24.46 29.35 -7.28
CA VAL A 498 25.03 29.79 -5.99
C VAL A 498 25.75 31.13 -6.17
N ALA A 499 26.57 31.24 -7.22
CA ALA A 499 27.23 32.49 -7.57
C ALA A 499 26.23 33.56 -8.05
N GLN A 500 25.15 33.17 -8.74
CA GLN A 500 24.09 34.08 -9.19
C GLN A 500 23.40 34.78 -8.02
N MET A 501 23.09 34.08 -6.91
CA MET A 501 22.47 34.64 -5.69
C MET A 501 23.29 35.76 -5.03
N TYR A 502 24.59 35.85 -5.30
CA TYR A 502 25.48 36.91 -4.80
C TYR A 502 25.78 38.00 -5.84
N THR A 503 25.33 37.83 -7.09
CA THR A 503 25.35 38.87 -8.13
C THR A 503 23.99 39.53 -8.36
N ASP A 504 22.90 38.83 -8.05
CA ASP A 504 21.53 39.33 -8.04
C ASP A 504 20.90 39.06 -6.66
N MET A 505 20.75 40.13 -5.87
CA MET A 505 20.21 40.08 -4.52
C MET A 505 18.67 40.04 -4.48
N ASP A 506 17.99 40.21 -5.61
CA ASP A 506 16.53 40.06 -5.67
C ASP A 506 16.12 38.58 -5.58
N ILE A 507 17.05 37.64 -5.80
CA ILE A 507 16.83 36.19 -5.64
C ILE A 507 16.66 35.85 -4.16
N THR A 508 15.53 35.19 -3.85
CA THR A 508 15.15 34.76 -2.49
C THR A 508 15.66 33.34 -2.22
N LEU A 509 15.41 32.40 -3.13
CA LEU A 509 16.00 31.05 -3.12
C LEU A 509 16.53 30.69 -4.51
N ALA A 510 17.48 29.78 -4.59
CA ALA A 510 17.89 29.17 -5.86
C ALA A 510 18.10 27.67 -5.71
N TYR A 511 17.95 26.92 -6.80
CA TYR A 511 18.40 25.53 -6.87
C TYR A 511 19.93 25.48 -6.83
N ALA A 512 20.48 24.72 -5.88
CA ALA A 512 21.90 24.66 -5.61
C ALA A 512 22.33 23.25 -5.20
N ASP A 513 23.28 22.69 -5.95
CA ASP A 513 23.78 21.34 -5.73
C ASP A 513 24.76 21.30 -4.55
N THR A 514 24.77 20.20 -3.78
CA THR A 514 25.61 20.07 -2.57
C THR A 514 27.10 20.30 -2.85
N ASP A 515 27.60 19.78 -3.97
CA ASP A 515 28.99 19.95 -4.41
C ASP A 515 29.28 21.36 -4.91
N SER A 516 28.33 22.01 -5.59
CA SER A 516 28.42 23.42 -5.98
C SER A 516 28.56 24.33 -4.76
N ILE A 517 27.76 24.11 -3.71
CA ILE A 517 27.86 24.88 -2.46
C ILE A 517 29.22 24.64 -1.79
N ALA A 518 29.67 23.39 -1.70
CA ALA A 518 30.97 23.05 -1.12
C ALA A 518 32.14 23.69 -1.88
N PHE A 519 32.05 23.77 -3.21
CA PHE A 519 33.06 24.38 -4.07
C PHE A 519 33.08 25.92 -3.99
N TYR A 520 31.93 26.56 -3.86
CA TYR A 520 31.81 28.02 -3.80
C TYR A 520 31.84 28.62 -2.38
N TRP A 521 31.88 27.79 -1.33
CA TRP A 521 31.71 28.21 0.08
C TRP A 521 32.53 29.44 0.52
N ASP A 522 33.82 29.51 0.16
CA ASP A 522 34.72 30.59 0.61
C ASP A 522 34.44 31.96 -0.08
N ASP A 523 33.73 31.97 -1.22
CA ASP A 523 33.38 33.17 -2.01
C ASP A 523 31.87 33.51 -1.97
N ALA A 524 31.00 32.49 -1.85
CA ALA A 524 29.54 32.59 -1.96
C ALA A 524 28.82 31.49 -1.15
N PRO A 525 28.84 31.54 0.20
CA PRO A 525 28.26 30.49 1.05
C PRO A 525 26.73 30.47 1.00
N ALA A 526 26.15 29.30 0.75
CA ALA A 526 24.71 29.07 0.74
C ALA A 526 24.37 27.84 1.60
N ILE A 527 23.11 27.72 2.02
CA ILE A 527 22.62 26.61 2.84
C ILE A 527 21.32 26.06 2.28
N GLN A 528 21.28 24.76 2.01
CA GLN A 528 20.13 24.02 1.49
C GLN A 528 19.06 23.89 2.60
N VAL A 529 17.78 24.13 2.26
CA VAL A 529 16.66 24.21 3.23
C VAL A 529 15.51 23.26 2.93
N VAL A 530 15.42 22.73 1.71
CA VAL A 530 14.55 21.61 1.29
C VAL A 530 15.05 21.04 -0.05
N THR A 531 14.89 19.74 -0.30
CA THR A 531 15.28 19.09 -1.56
C THR A 531 14.09 18.45 -2.27
N PRO A 532 13.55 19.04 -3.35
CA PRO A 532 12.42 18.45 -4.09
C PRO A 532 12.75 17.12 -4.78
N LEU A 533 14.04 16.88 -5.07
CA LEU A 533 14.57 15.62 -5.54
C LEU A 533 15.33 14.92 -4.41
N ASP A 534 15.09 13.62 -4.22
CA ASP A 534 15.94 12.78 -3.36
C ASP A 534 17.17 12.30 -4.14
N LYS A 535 16.98 11.65 -5.29
CA LYS A 535 18.09 11.12 -6.11
C LYS A 535 18.54 12.13 -7.16
N ASN A 536 19.83 12.10 -7.52
CA ASN A 536 20.37 12.95 -8.59
C ASN A 536 20.04 12.37 -9.99
N PRO A 537 19.21 13.02 -10.82
CA PRO A 537 18.84 12.56 -12.17
C PRO A 537 19.94 12.66 -13.24
N GLN A 538 21.11 13.24 -12.92
CA GLN A 538 22.27 13.17 -13.81
C GLN A 538 22.65 11.71 -14.03
N MET A 539 22.91 11.33 -15.29
CA MET A 539 23.23 9.96 -15.69
C MET A 539 24.36 9.89 -16.71
N ILE A 540 24.91 8.68 -16.88
CA ILE A 540 25.58 8.28 -18.12
C ILE A 540 24.67 7.29 -18.85
N MET A 541 24.52 7.46 -20.17
CA MET A 541 23.76 6.58 -21.06
C MET A 541 24.61 6.02 -22.21
N TRP A 542 24.23 4.86 -22.73
CA TRP A 542 24.88 4.15 -23.83
C TRP A 542 23.88 3.35 -24.67
N ASP A 543 24.35 2.88 -25.82
CA ASP A 543 23.56 2.12 -26.79
C ASP A 543 23.54 0.61 -26.46
N PRO A 544 22.41 0.01 -26.05
CA PRO A 544 22.35 -1.39 -25.65
C PRO A 544 22.41 -2.38 -26.83
N GLU A 545 22.22 -1.94 -28.08
CA GLU A 545 22.43 -2.82 -29.26
C GLU A 545 23.93 -2.91 -29.62
N VAL A 546 24.72 -1.90 -29.26
CA VAL A 546 26.17 -1.86 -29.47
C VAL A 546 26.93 -2.42 -28.26
N TYR A 547 26.38 -2.25 -27.06
CA TYR A 547 26.93 -2.66 -25.78
C TYR A 547 25.92 -3.47 -24.96
N PRO A 548 25.49 -4.66 -25.43
CA PRO A 548 24.48 -5.48 -24.75
C PRO A 548 24.94 -5.98 -23.38
N ASP A 549 26.25 -6.24 -23.22
CA ASP A 549 26.85 -6.83 -22.03
C ASP A 549 27.35 -5.78 -21.00
N ILE A 550 26.98 -4.50 -21.18
CA ILE A 550 27.41 -3.37 -20.31
C ILE A 550 26.19 -2.87 -19.54
N TYR A 551 26.23 -2.90 -18.22
CA TYR A 551 25.10 -2.54 -17.35
C TYR A 551 25.40 -1.36 -16.41
N THR A 552 26.67 -1.05 -16.19
CA THR A 552 27.12 0.03 -15.32
C THR A 552 28.19 0.93 -15.98
N ILE A 553 28.45 2.08 -15.36
CA ILE A 553 29.57 2.98 -15.64
C ILE A 553 30.91 2.29 -15.36
N ALA A 554 30.97 1.34 -14.41
CA ALA A 554 32.14 0.50 -14.20
C ALA A 554 32.40 -0.44 -15.40
N ASP A 555 31.36 -0.98 -16.03
CA ASP A 555 31.50 -1.79 -17.25
C ASP A 555 31.97 -0.95 -18.44
N LEU A 556 31.46 0.28 -18.58
CA LEU A 556 31.99 1.24 -19.57
C LEU A 556 33.49 1.51 -19.34
N GLY A 557 33.90 1.63 -18.08
CA GLY A 557 35.28 1.66 -17.61
C GLY A 557 36.08 0.45 -18.10
N ASN A 558 35.70 -0.74 -17.65
CA ASN A 558 36.35 -2.03 -17.94
C ASN A 558 36.44 -2.33 -19.45
N ALA A 559 35.41 -2.00 -20.23
CA ALA A 559 35.35 -2.19 -21.67
C ALA A 559 36.13 -1.13 -22.48
N GLY A 560 36.65 -0.08 -21.83
CA GLY A 560 37.42 0.98 -22.48
C GLY A 560 36.56 1.91 -23.37
N VAL A 561 35.27 2.05 -23.07
CA VAL A 561 34.34 2.88 -23.85
C VAL A 561 34.61 4.37 -23.58
N THR A 562 34.54 5.20 -24.62
CA THR A 562 34.65 6.65 -24.50
C THR A 562 33.38 7.21 -23.84
N VAL A 563 33.53 8.06 -22.83
CA VAL A 563 32.41 8.71 -22.13
C VAL A 563 32.44 10.22 -22.43
N ASN A 564 31.48 10.69 -23.22
CA ASN A 564 31.38 12.08 -23.69
C ASN A 564 30.59 12.93 -22.67
N VAL A 565 31.25 13.87 -22.00
CA VAL A 565 30.68 14.62 -20.86
C VAL A 565 31.02 16.11 -20.91
N PHE A 566 30.36 16.93 -20.08
CA PHE A 566 30.73 18.33 -19.92
C PHE A 566 32.06 18.46 -19.16
N ALA A 567 32.87 19.45 -19.55
CA ALA A 567 34.16 19.70 -18.92
C ALA A 567 34.01 20.21 -17.48
N GLY A 568 34.62 19.50 -16.50
CA GLY A 568 34.77 19.98 -15.12
C GLY A 568 33.66 19.60 -14.14
N GLY A 569 32.85 18.57 -14.42
CA GLY A 569 31.87 18.03 -13.47
C GLY A 569 32.53 17.24 -12.33
N THR A 570 32.17 17.56 -11.09
CA THR A 570 32.73 16.99 -9.85
C THR A 570 32.72 15.46 -9.82
N TYR A 571 31.57 14.87 -10.19
CA TYR A 571 31.38 13.42 -10.22
C TYR A 571 32.34 12.71 -11.18
N MET A 572 32.80 13.37 -12.24
CA MET A 572 33.68 12.76 -13.25
C MET A 572 35.13 12.68 -12.77
N GLU A 573 35.63 13.73 -12.11
CA GLU A 573 36.93 13.69 -11.43
C GLU A 573 36.92 12.60 -10.34
N TRP A 574 35.79 12.40 -9.65
CA TRP A 574 35.63 11.30 -8.69
C TRP A 574 35.61 9.92 -9.36
N LEU A 575 34.84 9.69 -10.43
CA LEU A 575 34.84 8.43 -11.20
C LEU A 575 36.25 8.06 -11.70
N ILE A 576 37.06 9.06 -12.10
CA ILE A 576 38.46 8.87 -12.50
C ILE A 576 39.34 8.51 -11.29
N ALA A 577 39.20 9.22 -10.17
CA ALA A 577 40.04 9.02 -8.98
C ALA A 577 39.74 7.71 -8.23
N ALA A 578 38.47 7.28 -8.21
CA ALA A 578 38.04 5.97 -7.71
C ALA A 578 38.47 4.82 -8.64
N GLY A 579 38.88 5.13 -9.89
CA GLY A 579 39.33 4.14 -10.88
C GLY A 579 38.20 3.45 -11.64
N VAL A 580 36.96 3.92 -11.51
CA VAL A 580 35.79 3.43 -12.26
C VAL A 580 35.91 3.76 -13.74
N LEU A 581 36.45 4.94 -14.07
CA LEU A 581 36.81 5.35 -15.43
C LEU A 581 38.29 5.72 -15.51
N SER A 582 38.91 5.58 -16.69
CA SER A 582 40.25 6.13 -16.92
C SER A 582 40.21 7.50 -17.61
N ASN A 583 41.16 8.38 -17.28
CA ASN A 583 41.30 9.70 -17.91
C ASN A 583 41.40 9.64 -19.45
N ASP A 584 41.89 8.53 -20.03
CA ASP A 584 42.00 8.38 -21.48
C ASP A 584 40.65 8.01 -22.16
N GLN A 585 39.61 7.67 -21.40
CA GLN A 585 38.24 7.42 -21.87
C GLN A 585 37.31 8.64 -21.81
N VAL A 586 37.59 9.58 -20.91
CA VAL A 586 36.71 10.72 -20.65
C VAL A 586 36.96 11.81 -21.69
N ASP A 587 35.93 12.14 -22.47
CA ASP A 587 35.98 13.16 -23.50
C ASP A 587 35.15 14.39 -23.08
N PRO A 588 35.78 15.48 -22.63
CA PRO A 588 35.11 16.65 -22.07
C PRO A 588 34.54 17.59 -23.16
N SER A 589 34.10 17.04 -24.29
CA SER A 589 33.64 17.80 -25.47
C SER A 589 32.13 17.72 -25.70
N TYR A 590 31.34 17.29 -24.73
CA TYR A 590 29.88 17.33 -24.83
C TYR A 590 29.39 18.78 -24.86
N ASP A 591 28.43 19.06 -25.74
CA ASP A 591 27.86 20.40 -25.98
C ASP A 591 26.34 20.45 -25.75
N GLY A 592 25.79 19.43 -25.07
CA GLY A 592 24.34 19.24 -24.89
C GLY A 592 23.63 18.66 -26.11
N SER A 593 24.30 18.47 -27.25
CA SER A 593 23.66 17.97 -28.48
C SER A 593 23.73 16.43 -28.59
N PRO A 594 22.70 15.78 -29.16
CA PRO A 594 22.71 14.33 -29.37
C PRO A 594 23.59 13.88 -30.55
N ALA A 595 24.05 14.84 -31.36
CA ALA A 595 24.57 14.61 -32.71
C ALA A 595 25.81 13.71 -32.73
N ARG A 596 26.64 13.75 -31.68
CA ARG A 596 27.85 12.92 -31.58
C ARG A 596 27.52 11.48 -31.23
N PHE A 597 26.70 11.25 -30.19
CA PHE A 597 26.24 9.92 -29.78
C PHE A 597 25.59 9.18 -30.95
N ILE A 598 24.70 9.84 -31.69
CA ILE A 598 24.02 9.28 -32.86
C ILE A 598 24.98 9.01 -34.03
N ALA A 599 25.96 9.89 -34.26
CA ALA A 599 26.87 9.77 -35.41
C ALA A 599 28.02 8.77 -35.20
N GLU A 600 28.46 8.54 -33.95
CA GLU A 600 29.48 7.55 -33.60
C GLU A 600 28.85 6.21 -33.20
N GLY A 601 27.78 6.21 -32.40
CA GLY A 601 27.05 5.01 -31.95
C GLY A 601 27.80 4.10 -30.97
N ASN A 602 29.12 4.26 -30.82
CA ASN A 602 30.00 3.45 -29.97
C ASN A 602 30.62 4.25 -28.81
N ILE A 603 29.89 5.24 -28.28
CA ILE A 603 30.30 6.04 -27.12
C ILE A 603 29.18 6.04 -26.08
N ALA A 604 29.54 6.18 -24.81
CA ALA A 604 28.62 6.60 -23.77
C ALA A 604 28.59 8.14 -23.70
N GLN A 605 27.54 8.70 -23.13
CA GLN A 605 27.39 10.15 -22.98
C GLN A 605 26.67 10.52 -21.69
N GLN A 606 27.00 11.68 -21.12
CA GLN A 606 26.20 12.31 -20.07
C GLN A 606 24.78 12.63 -20.57
N GLY A 607 23.81 12.58 -19.66
CA GLY A 607 22.47 13.14 -19.86
C GLY A 607 21.71 13.30 -18.55
N TYR A 608 20.42 13.57 -18.67
CA TYR A 608 19.45 13.74 -17.58
C TYR A 608 18.33 12.70 -17.74
N ALA A 609 18.15 11.83 -16.75
CA ALA A 609 17.41 10.57 -16.90
C ALA A 609 15.91 10.78 -17.19
N SER A 610 15.30 11.79 -16.57
CA SER A 610 13.91 12.23 -16.77
C SER A 610 13.66 13.04 -18.04
N SER A 611 14.68 13.24 -18.89
CA SER A 611 14.57 14.00 -20.15
C SER A 611 15.07 13.23 -21.37
N GLU A 612 16.33 12.79 -21.37
CA GLU A 612 17.00 12.33 -22.58
C GLU A 612 16.49 11.00 -23.16
N PRO A 613 16.20 9.94 -22.38
CA PRO A 613 15.75 8.65 -22.93
C PRO A 613 14.49 8.80 -23.81
N TYR A 614 13.55 9.67 -23.39
CA TYR A 614 12.38 10.05 -24.19
C TYR A 614 12.78 10.75 -25.50
N GLU A 615 13.73 11.69 -25.46
CA GLU A 615 14.18 12.38 -26.67
C GLU A 615 14.87 11.42 -27.66
N TYR A 616 15.72 10.53 -27.19
CA TYR A 616 16.39 9.54 -28.05
C TYR A 616 15.43 8.50 -28.66
N LYS A 617 14.38 8.11 -27.91
CA LYS A 617 13.36 7.17 -28.36
C LYS A 617 12.35 7.79 -29.34
N TYR A 618 11.84 8.99 -29.04
CA TYR A 618 10.68 9.57 -29.74
C TYR A 618 11.00 10.82 -30.59
N LYS A 619 11.96 11.67 -30.19
CA LYS A 619 12.28 12.95 -30.84
C LYS A 619 13.36 12.80 -31.92
N PHE A 620 14.44 12.09 -31.61
CA PHE A 620 15.57 11.87 -32.51
C PHE A 620 15.34 10.65 -33.39
N THR A 621 14.44 10.77 -34.38
CA THR A 621 13.99 9.66 -35.26
C THR A 621 15.08 9.01 -36.12
N GLU A 622 16.31 9.54 -36.12
CA GLU A 622 17.50 8.92 -36.73
C GLU A 622 18.22 7.94 -35.79
N TYR A 623 17.90 7.97 -34.49
CA TYR A 623 18.22 6.97 -33.48
C TYR A 623 16.99 6.08 -33.22
N GLY A 624 15.92 6.65 -32.65
CA GLY A 624 14.58 6.06 -32.63
C GLY A 624 14.43 4.77 -31.84
N LYS A 625 15.23 4.58 -30.79
CA LYS A 625 15.24 3.39 -29.93
C LYS A 625 15.64 3.75 -28.49
N ASP A 626 15.48 2.80 -27.59
CA ASP A 626 15.88 2.90 -26.19
C ASP A 626 17.41 3.00 -26.00
N VAL A 627 17.80 3.75 -24.97
CA VAL A 627 19.17 3.79 -24.40
C VAL A 627 19.18 3.03 -23.07
N ARG A 628 20.34 2.48 -22.69
CA ARG A 628 20.58 2.01 -21.32
C ARG A 628 21.32 3.10 -20.55
N LEU A 629 21.08 3.21 -19.25
CA LEU A 629 21.61 4.27 -18.41
C LEU A 629 21.91 3.80 -16.98
N GLN A 630 22.72 4.58 -16.26
CA GLN A 630 22.89 4.51 -14.81
C GLN A 630 22.93 5.94 -14.26
N LEU A 631 22.25 6.22 -13.15
CA LEU A 631 22.36 7.53 -12.49
C LEU A 631 23.76 7.69 -11.87
N ILE A 632 24.24 8.92 -11.81
CA ILE A 632 25.45 9.27 -11.05
C ILE A 632 25.22 9.03 -9.55
N HIS A 633 24.01 9.27 -9.06
CA HIS A 633 23.59 8.97 -7.69
C HIS A 633 23.98 7.54 -7.26
N ASP A 634 23.57 6.56 -8.05
CA ASP A 634 23.63 5.14 -7.71
C ASP A 634 25.05 4.55 -7.84
N THR A 635 26.01 5.33 -8.36
CA THR A 635 27.44 4.98 -8.27
C THR A 635 28.03 5.19 -6.86
N GLY A 636 27.28 5.83 -5.96
CA GLY A 636 27.73 6.26 -4.64
C GLY A 636 28.06 7.76 -4.54
N PHE A 637 27.99 8.51 -5.64
CA PHE A 637 28.16 9.97 -5.65
C PHE A 637 26.80 10.68 -5.45
N SER A 638 26.20 10.47 -4.29
CA SER A 638 24.82 10.83 -3.95
C SER A 638 24.63 12.31 -3.53
N VAL A 639 25.07 13.24 -4.38
CA VAL A 639 24.75 14.68 -4.27
C VAL A 639 23.23 14.91 -4.19
N TYR A 640 22.77 15.88 -3.38
CA TYR A 640 21.43 16.43 -3.52
C TYR A 640 21.45 17.44 -4.67
N LYS A 641 20.82 17.06 -5.79
CA LYS A 641 20.71 17.85 -7.02
C LYS A 641 19.48 18.75 -6.93
N SER A 642 19.64 20.02 -7.30
CA SER A 642 18.55 21.01 -7.35
C SER A 642 17.75 21.11 -6.04
N ALA A 643 18.44 21.04 -4.89
CA ALA A 643 17.85 21.43 -3.62
C ALA A 643 17.73 22.96 -3.54
N LEU A 644 16.69 23.49 -2.90
CA LEU A 644 16.57 24.93 -2.67
C LEU A 644 17.52 25.38 -1.57
N ALA A 645 18.25 26.46 -1.84
CA ALA A 645 19.16 27.09 -0.88
C ALA A 645 18.89 28.59 -0.71
N VAL A 646 19.29 29.10 0.46
CA VAL A 646 19.35 30.54 0.80
C VAL A 646 20.79 30.98 1.04
N ARG A 647 21.07 32.30 1.02
CA ARG A 647 22.39 32.83 1.41
C ARG A 647 22.65 32.52 2.89
N ALA A 648 23.82 31.96 3.21
CA ALA A 648 24.10 31.42 4.54
C ALA A 648 24.16 32.48 5.66
N ASP A 649 24.39 33.75 5.33
CA ASP A 649 24.33 34.87 6.27
C ASP A 649 22.92 35.47 6.45
N GLU A 650 21.95 35.07 5.64
CA GLU A 650 20.55 35.54 5.69
C GLU A 650 19.59 34.53 6.35
N ILE A 651 19.99 33.27 6.57
CA ILE A 651 19.11 32.19 7.10
C ILE A 651 18.35 32.56 8.38
N ASP A 652 18.98 33.24 9.35
CA ASP A 652 18.32 33.65 10.60
C ASP A 652 17.40 34.88 10.44
N GLU A 653 17.57 35.68 9.39
CA GLU A 653 16.63 36.75 9.02
C GLU A 653 15.45 36.20 8.20
N MET A 654 15.71 35.24 7.31
CA MET A 654 14.71 34.54 6.52
C MET A 654 13.93 33.48 7.31
N ALA A 655 14.39 33.04 8.48
CA ALA A 655 13.77 31.96 9.24
C ALA A 655 12.24 32.09 9.44
N PRO A 656 11.65 33.25 9.79
CA PRO A 656 10.19 33.38 9.92
C PRO A 656 9.41 33.24 8.61
N CYS A 657 10.08 33.36 7.46
CA CYS A 657 9.55 33.01 6.15
C CYS A 657 9.75 31.52 5.86
N LEU A 658 10.95 30.98 6.10
CA LEU A 658 11.30 29.58 5.82
C LEU A 658 10.52 28.57 6.68
N GLU A 659 10.27 28.90 7.96
CA GLU A 659 9.39 28.18 8.91
C GLU A 659 7.92 28.10 8.45
N LYS A 660 7.59 28.63 7.27
CA LYS A 660 6.28 28.51 6.60
C LYS A 660 6.41 28.12 5.12
N LEU A 661 7.39 28.67 4.42
CA LEU A 661 7.58 28.47 2.98
C LEU A 661 8.11 27.07 2.66
N VAL A 662 8.92 26.46 3.52
CA VAL A 662 9.41 25.09 3.29
C VAL A 662 8.30 24.05 3.33
N PRO A 663 7.38 24.04 4.33
CA PRO A 663 6.20 23.17 4.31
C PRO A 663 5.33 23.35 3.05
N ILE A 664 5.14 24.59 2.58
CA ILE A 664 4.43 24.87 1.30
C ILE A 664 5.18 24.25 0.11
N VAL A 665 6.51 24.37 0.05
CA VAL A 665 7.32 23.73 -1.00
C VAL A 665 7.22 22.21 -0.97
N GLN A 666 7.27 21.60 0.22
CA GLN A 666 7.09 20.15 0.37
C GLN A 666 5.72 19.72 -0.15
N GLN A 667 4.65 20.40 0.29
CA GLN A 667 3.29 20.08 -0.13
C GLN A 667 3.08 20.34 -1.63
N ALA A 668 3.58 21.43 -2.20
CA ALA A 668 3.47 21.71 -3.62
C ALA A 668 4.21 20.68 -4.50
N GLN A 669 5.29 20.05 -4.00
CA GLN A 669 5.92 18.92 -4.68
C GLN A 669 5.08 17.63 -4.54
N VAL A 670 4.42 17.39 -3.41
CA VAL A 670 3.47 16.27 -3.24
C VAL A 670 2.24 16.44 -4.15
N ASP A 671 1.63 17.62 -4.14
CA ASP A 671 0.47 18.00 -4.97
C ASP A 671 0.80 17.83 -6.46
N PHE A 672 1.98 18.30 -6.91
CA PHE A 672 2.47 18.11 -8.27
C PHE A 672 2.63 16.63 -8.65
N MET A 673 3.19 15.79 -7.77
CA MET A 673 3.33 14.36 -8.09
C MET A 673 2.00 13.60 -8.08
N ALA A 674 0.96 14.14 -7.43
CA ALA A 674 -0.39 13.56 -7.37
C ALA A 674 -1.27 13.97 -8.57
N ASP A 675 -1.29 15.26 -8.97
CA ASP A 675 -1.89 15.74 -10.22
C ASP A 675 -0.97 16.74 -10.93
N PRO A 676 -0.08 16.27 -11.82
CA PRO A 676 0.85 17.14 -12.54
C PRO A 676 0.22 17.85 -13.75
N ALA A 677 -1.06 17.63 -14.07
CA ALA A 677 -1.64 18.06 -15.35
C ALA A 677 -1.70 19.59 -15.48
N ARG A 678 -2.06 20.29 -14.40
CA ARG A 678 -2.06 21.77 -14.31
C ARG A 678 -0.65 22.32 -14.48
N THR A 679 0.28 21.81 -13.68
CA THR A 679 1.67 22.30 -13.57
C THR A 679 2.45 22.09 -14.87
N ASN A 680 2.32 20.92 -15.47
CA ASN A 680 2.96 20.61 -16.75
C ASN A 680 2.44 21.46 -17.90
N ALA A 681 1.17 21.91 -17.86
CA ALA A 681 0.66 22.87 -18.83
C ALA A 681 1.34 24.26 -18.70
N ILE A 682 1.58 24.74 -17.48
CA ILE A 682 2.31 25.99 -17.21
C ILE A 682 3.77 25.88 -17.70
N ILE A 683 4.45 24.77 -17.39
CA ILE A 683 5.83 24.50 -17.82
C ILE A 683 5.93 24.49 -19.36
N VAL A 684 5.02 23.78 -20.05
CA VAL A 684 4.98 23.71 -21.51
C VAL A 684 4.63 25.06 -22.15
N GLU A 685 3.71 25.85 -21.58
CA GLU A 685 3.44 27.21 -22.05
C GLU A 685 4.66 28.12 -21.86
N MET A 686 5.39 27.99 -20.75
CA MET A 686 6.59 28.80 -20.50
C MET A 686 7.71 28.47 -21.49
N VAL A 687 8.00 27.18 -21.74
CA VAL A 687 9.01 26.79 -22.75
C VAL A 687 8.59 27.24 -24.16
N ALA A 688 7.30 27.11 -24.52
CA ALA A 688 6.78 27.59 -25.80
C ALA A 688 6.86 29.12 -25.96
N THR A 689 6.66 29.87 -24.86
CA THR A 689 6.72 31.35 -24.84
C THR A 689 8.15 31.89 -24.87
N ILE A 690 9.12 31.12 -24.36
CA ILE A 690 10.56 31.43 -24.41
C ILE A 690 11.15 31.27 -25.83
N ASP A 691 10.51 30.50 -26.73
CA ASP A 691 10.88 30.30 -28.16
C ASP A 691 12.40 30.06 -28.37
N SER A 692 13.00 29.22 -27.53
CA SER A 692 14.43 28.90 -27.59
C SER A 692 14.71 27.56 -28.29
N TRP A 693 15.98 27.13 -28.26
CA TRP A 693 16.38 25.81 -28.76
C TRP A 693 15.92 24.67 -27.83
N TRP A 694 15.64 24.97 -26.55
CA TRP A 694 14.99 24.03 -25.64
C TRP A 694 13.52 23.87 -26.05
N GLN A 695 13.03 22.63 -26.00
CA GLN A 695 11.68 22.27 -26.44
C GLN A 695 11.17 21.15 -25.54
N TYR A 696 10.06 21.43 -24.84
CA TYR A 696 9.40 20.54 -23.89
C TYR A 696 7.94 20.44 -24.33
N THR A 697 7.38 19.23 -24.43
CA THR A 697 6.00 18.99 -24.89
C THR A 697 5.20 18.32 -23.79
N ALA A 698 3.87 18.36 -23.86
CA ALA A 698 3.00 17.74 -22.86
C ALA A 698 3.30 16.25 -22.69
N GLU A 699 3.55 15.53 -23.79
CA GLU A 699 3.88 14.11 -23.79
C GLU A 699 5.27 13.82 -23.19
N LYS A 700 6.22 14.78 -23.29
CA LYS A 700 7.51 14.69 -22.56
C LYS A 700 7.31 14.96 -21.08
N ALA A 701 6.48 15.93 -20.71
CA ALA A 701 6.24 16.32 -19.32
C ALA A 701 5.51 15.22 -18.52
N GLU A 702 4.47 14.64 -19.11
CA GLU A 702 3.76 13.45 -18.61
C GLU A 702 4.75 12.29 -18.36
N TRP A 703 5.56 11.94 -19.36
CA TRP A 703 6.57 10.88 -19.22
C TRP A 703 7.66 11.22 -18.19
N ALA A 704 8.16 12.46 -18.15
CA ALA A 704 9.19 12.90 -17.22
C ALA A 704 8.70 12.93 -15.77
N THR A 705 7.41 13.20 -15.54
CA THR A 705 6.82 13.15 -14.20
C THR A 705 6.62 11.70 -13.76
N GLN A 706 6.07 10.84 -14.62
CA GLN A 706 5.93 9.42 -14.33
C GLN A 706 7.30 8.76 -14.06
N PHE A 707 8.32 9.06 -14.89
CA PHE A 707 9.69 8.56 -14.70
C PHE A 707 10.28 8.98 -13.35
N GLN A 708 10.01 10.19 -12.86
CA GLN A 708 10.47 10.65 -11.55
C GLN A 708 9.83 9.89 -10.39
N ALA A 709 8.56 9.46 -10.53
CA ALA A 709 7.91 8.58 -9.57
C ALA A 709 8.46 7.14 -9.67
N ASP A 710 8.44 6.55 -10.88
CA ASP A 710 8.83 5.16 -11.15
C ASP A 710 10.28 4.82 -10.70
N THR A 711 11.17 5.81 -10.69
CA THR A 711 12.57 5.67 -10.26
C THR A 711 12.86 6.28 -8.89
N GLY A 712 11.86 6.92 -8.27
CA GLY A 712 12.00 7.67 -7.02
C GLY A 712 13.07 8.76 -7.09
N LEU A 713 13.16 9.49 -8.21
CA LEU A 713 13.90 10.76 -8.26
C LEU A 713 13.26 11.76 -7.28
N VAL A 714 11.92 11.78 -7.24
CA VAL A 714 11.14 12.39 -6.16
C VAL A 714 10.68 11.25 -5.24
N SER A 715 11.09 11.28 -3.98
CA SER A 715 10.71 10.27 -2.98
C SER A 715 10.74 10.85 -1.57
N ASN A 716 10.06 10.17 -0.63
CA ASN A 716 10.15 10.47 0.79
C ASN A 716 11.51 10.01 1.33
N GLY A 717 12.12 10.78 2.23
CA GLY A 717 13.29 10.36 2.99
C GLY A 717 12.96 9.22 3.99
N PRO A 718 13.97 8.63 4.65
CA PRO A 718 13.81 7.46 5.54
C PRO A 718 12.94 7.68 6.80
N ASN A 719 12.39 8.87 6.98
CA ASN A 719 11.49 9.27 8.06
C ASN A 719 10.03 9.50 7.57
N GLY A 720 9.76 9.32 6.27
CA GLY A 720 8.44 9.50 5.66
C GLY A 720 8.17 10.90 5.10
N ALA A 721 9.02 11.89 5.38
CA ALA A 721 8.87 13.26 4.90
C ALA A 721 9.50 13.46 3.52
N LEU A 722 8.92 14.34 2.68
CA LEU A 722 9.54 14.74 1.43
C LEU A 722 10.59 15.83 1.67
N GLY A 723 11.80 15.59 1.15
CA GLY A 723 12.81 16.62 0.93
C GLY A 723 13.69 17.05 2.11
N ASP A 724 13.92 16.14 3.07
CA ASP A 724 14.92 16.33 4.13
C ASP A 724 16.34 15.93 3.72
N PHE A 725 17.34 16.39 4.48
CA PHE A 725 18.76 16.10 4.26
C PHE A 725 19.30 15.09 5.27
N ILE A 726 19.96 14.04 4.76
CA ILE A 726 20.66 13.06 5.56
C ILE A 726 22.10 13.54 5.78
N ASP A 727 22.43 13.97 7.01
CA ASP A 727 23.76 14.45 7.40
C ASP A 727 24.90 13.50 6.96
N GLU A 728 24.69 12.19 7.09
CA GLU A 728 25.71 11.18 6.78
C GLU A 728 25.98 11.08 5.26
N ARG A 729 24.96 11.23 4.42
CA ARG A 729 25.04 11.33 2.96
C ARG A 729 25.77 12.62 2.53
N THR A 730 25.37 13.76 3.07
CA THR A 730 25.99 15.06 2.76
C THR A 730 27.45 15.11 3.19
N ASN A 731 27.81 14.57 4.38
CA ASN A 731 29.21 14.47 4.78
C ASN A 731 29.99 13.46 3.90
N GLY A 732 29.37 12.36 3.46
CA GLY A 732 29.97 11.41 2.51
C GLY A 732 30.40 12.08 1.21
N VAL A 733 29.52 12.89 0.60
CA VAL A 733 29.85 13.69 -0.60
C VAL A 733 31.04 14.63 -0.34
N LEU A 734 31.06 15.33 0.78
CA LEU A 734 32.17 16.23 1.15
C LEU A 734 33.51 15.49 1.32
N ASP A 735 33.50 14.29 1.90
CA ASP A 735 34.71 13.49 2.07
C ASP A 735 35.19 12.86 0.75
N LEU A 736 34.27 12.44 -0.14
CA LEU A 736 34.62 12.05 -1.51
C LEU A 736 35.31 13.20 -2.27
N MET A 737 34.79 14.44 -2.18
CA MET A 737 35.43 15.61 -2.80
C MET A 737 36.85 15.87 -2.24
N ARG A 738 37.08 15.63 -0.95
CA ARG A 738 38.40 15.79 -0.31
C ARG A 738 39.41 14.73 -0.74
N ASP A 739 39.00 13.47 -0.78
CA ASP A 739 39.89 12.35 -1.11
C ASP A 739 40.37 12.41 -2.56
N VAL A 740 39.56 12.98 -3.46
CA VAL A 740 39.96 13.23 -4.86
C VAL A 740 40.71 14.56 -5.05
N GLY A 741 40.90 15.33 -3.98
CA GLY A 741 41.80 16.47 -3.91
C GLY A 741 41.21 17.83 -4.32
N MET A 742 39.89 18.00 -4.22
CA MET A 742 39.23 19.28 -4.51
C MET A 742 39.49 20.32 -3.41
N ASP A 743 39.58 21.59 -3.80
CA ASP A 743 39.96 22.71 -2.92
C ASP A 743 38.76 23.24 -2.12
N ILE A 744 38.14 22.37 -1.30
CA ILE A 744 37.02 22.70 -0.42
C ILE A 744 37.48 22.83 1.05
N PRO A 745 36.76 23.57 1.92
CA PRO A 745 37.20 23.79 3.30
C PRO A 745 37.29 22.48 4.11
N ALA A 746 38.46 22.26 4.71
CA ALA A 746 38.81 21.05 5.46
C ALA A 746 38.05 20.88 6.80
N ASN A 747 37.11 21.77 7.12
CA ASN A 747 36.23 21.69 8.28
C ASN A 747 34.74 21.89 7.93
N LEU A 748 34.39 21.91 6.64
CA LEU A 748 33.00 21.99 6.20
C LEU A 748 32.26 20.69 6.54
N SER A 749 31.00 20.79 6.94
CA SER A 749 30.16 19.65 7.29
C SER A 749 28.76 19.80 6.71
N ALA A 750 27.96 18.74 6.74
CA ALA A 750 26.54 18.82 6.40
C ALA A 750 25.84 19.98 7.13
N SER A 751 26.07 20.12 8.43
CA SER A 751 25.50 21.20 9.26
C SER A 751 25.94 22.63 8.93
N ASP A 752 26.92 22.81 8.03
CA ASP A 752 27.27 24.13 7.48
C ASP A 752 26.50 24.43 6.17
N ILE A 753 26.14 23.41 5.38
CA ILE A 753 25.64 23.56 4.00
C ILE A 753 24.21 23.06 3.76
N SER A 754 23.61 22.32 4.70
CA SER A 754 22.21 21.87 4.65
C SER A 754 21.56 21.94 6.03
N THR A 755 20.24 22.08 6.09
CA THR A 755 19.50 22.06 7.37
C THR A 755 18.07 21.57 7.24
N ASN A 756 17.68 20.69 8.17
CA ASN A 756 16.29 20.23 8.32
C ASN A 756 15.46 21.13 9.26
N ARG A 757 15.96 22.31 9.66
CA ARG A 757 15.28 23.22 10.62
C ARG A 757 13.84 23.57 10.22
N PHE A 758 13.56 23.60 8.93
CA PHE A 758 12.32 24.10 8.34
C PHE A 758 11.44 23.00 7.73
N ILE A 759 11.92 21.75 7.73
CA ILE A 759 11.19 20.59 7.21
C ILE A 759 10.03 20.25 8.15
N ASP A 760 8.83 20.16 7.62
CA ASP A 760 7.75 19.46 8.31
C ASP A 760 7.87 17.95 8.04
N TYR A 761 7.92 17.17 9.12
CA TYR A 761 8.09 15.72 9.05
C TYR A 761 6.78 14.94 8.83
N THR A 762 5.65 15.62 8.70
CA THR A 762 4.33 15.04 8.38
C THR A 762 3.97 15.17 6.89
N ILE A 763 4.67 16.02 6.14
CA ILE A 763 4.43 16.24 4.71
C ILE A 763 5.32 15.31 3.88
N GLY A 764 4.68 14.40 3.16
CA GLY A 764 5.31 13.45 2.25
C GLY A 764 4.31 12.87 1.27
N LEU A 765 4.80 12.14 0.26
CA LEU A 765 3.99 11.42 -0.70
C LEU A 765 3.12 10.36 0.02
N PRO A 766 1.82 10.25 -0.31
CA PRO A 766 0.92 9.28 0.34
C PRO A 766 1.39 7.85 0.07
N GLY A 767 1.69 7.12 1.15
CA GLY A 767 2.36 5.81 1.12
C GLY A 767 3.48 5.70 2.17
N GLY A 768 4.08 6.82 2.60
CA GLY A 768 5.01 6.82 3.73
C GLY A 768 4.36 6.26 5.01
N ALA A 769 4.97 5.33 5.76
CA ALA A 769 6.37 4.94 5.75
C ALA A 769 6.69 3.62 5.01
N GLU A 770 6.16 3.41 3.80
CA GLU A 770 6.99 2.75 2.79
C GLU A 770 8.33 3.51 2.70
N VAL A 771 9.44 2.78 2.79
CA VAL A 771 10.73 3.30 2.33
C VAL A 771 10.61 3.38 0.82
N ALA A 772 10.25 4.56 0.31
CA ALA A 772 10.20 4.84 -1.12
C ALA A 772 11.53 4.37 -1.73
N ALA A 773 11.45 3.37 -2.60
CA ALA A 773 12.57 2.45 -2.80
C ALA A 773 13.87 3.22 -3.09
N ALA A 774 14.88 2.97 -2.25
CA ALA A 774 16.23 3.26 -2.65
C ALA A 774 16.45 2.55 -3.99
N VAL A 775 16.93 3.27 -4.99
CA VAL A 775 17.56 2.64 -6.15
C VAL A 775 18.93 2.21 -5.66
N ASN A 776 18.90 1.19 -4.80
CA ASN A 776 19.77 0.06 -5.00
C ASN A 776 19.69 -0.25 -6.49
N LEU A 777 20.85 -0.20 -7.14
CA LEU A 777 21.07 -1.01 -8.31
C LEU A 777 20.92 -2.44 -7.80
N THR A 778 19.70 -2.95 -7.92
CA THR A 778 19.27 -4.27 -7.47
C THR A 778 20.37 -5.26 -7.90
N PRO A 779 21.14 -5.91 -7.00
CA PRO A 779 22.50 -6.38 -7.33
C PRO A 779 22.64 -7.42 -8.46
N GLY A 780 21.53 -7.97 -8.94
CA GLY A 780 21.45 -8.76 -10.16
C GLY A 780 21.23 -8.00 -11.46
N ALA A 781 21.14 -6.66 -11.45
CA ALA A 781 20.74 -5.85 -12.60
C ALA A 781 21.60 -6.14 -13.85
N GLY A 782 20.96 -6.72 -14.88
CA GLY A 782 21.64 -7.13 -16.11
C GLY A 782 22.30 -8.52 -16.09
N THR A 783 22.22 -9.23 -14.97
CA THR A 783 22.67 -10.61 -14.83
C THR A 783 21.46 -11.53 -15.00
N SER A 784 21.39 -12.23 -16.14
CA SER A 784 20.37 -13.26 -16.36
C SER A 784 20.78 -14.58 -15.69
N LEU A 785 19.84 -15.23 -15.00
CA LEU A 785 20.08 -16.53 -14.33
C LEU A 785 19.18 -17.61 -14.91
N THR A 786 19.78 -18.74 -15.28
CA THR A 786 19.08 -19.92 -15.79
C THR A 786 18.63 -20.80 -14.63
N MET A 787 17.45 -20.54 -14.08
CA MET A 787 16.88 -21.40 -13.05
C MET A 787 16.35 -22.71 -13.62
N CYS A 788 16.66 -23.82 -12.95
CA CYS A 788 15.97 -25.10 -13.13
C CYS A 788 15.12 -25.43 -11.90
N ARG A 789 14.11 -26.29 -12.06
CA ARG A 789 13.23 -26.77 -10.98
C ARG A 789 13.21 -28.29 -10.86
N ALA A 790 12.78 -28.75 -9.69
CA ALA A 790 12.60 -30.16 -9.39
C ALA A 790 11.43 -30.75 -10.20
N ASN A 791 11.50 -32.01 -10.62
CA ASN A 791 10.41 -32.70 -11.32
C ASN A 791 9.34 -33.30 -10.38
N TRP A 792 9.03 -32.62 -9.27
CA TRP A 792 7.93 -32.97 -8.36
C TRP A 792 7.21 -31.72 -7.86
N ALA A 793 5.87 -31.79 -7.80
CA ALA A 793 5.01 -30.63 -7.65
C ALA A 793 5.28 -29.80 -6.38
N SER A 794 5.61 -30.44 -5.25
CA SER A 794 5.86 -29.71 -3.99
C SER A 794 7.09 -28.79 -4.05
N GLY A 795 8.00 -29.02 -5.01
CA GLY A 795 9.16 -28.16 -5.25
C GLY A 795 8.87 -26.88 -6.03
N TYR A 796 7.65 -26.62 -6.49
CA TYR A 796 7.37 -25.51 -7.40
C TYR A 796 7.24 -24.16 -6.68
N ILE A 797 6.48 -24.07 -5.57
CA ILE A 797 6.29 -22.82 -4.80
C ILE A 797 7.63 -22.26 -4.30
N GLN A 798 8.46 -23.08 -3.64
CA GLN A 798 9.77 -22.65 -3.14
C GLN A 798 10.73 -22.19 -4.25
N ALA A 799 10.62 -22.78 -5.45
CA ALA A 799 11.42 -22.36 -6.60
C ALA A 799 10.95 -21.00 -7.13
N GLU A 800 9.63 -20.79 -7.22
CA GLU A 800 9.06 -19.54 -7.70
C GLU A 800 9.26 -18.38 -6.72
N ILE A 801 9.19 -18.62 -5.41
CA ILE A 801 9.54 -17.63 -4.38
C ILE A 801 11.03 -17.21 -4.52
N VAL A 802 11.96 -18.17 -4.62
CA VAL A 802 13.39 -17.83 -4.81
C VAL A 802 13.60 -17.05 -6.12
N ARG A 803 12.86 -17.37 -7.19
CA ARG A 803 12.86 -16.58 -8.43
C ARG A 803 12.36 -15.15 -8.21
N GLN A 804 11.23 -14.95 -7.53
CA GLN A 804 10.67 -13.60 -7.35
C GLN A 804 11.55 -12.75 -6.43
N ILE A 805 12.14 -13.33 -5.37
CA ILE A 805 13.17 -12.67 -4.54
C ILE A 805 14.38 -12.24 -5.39
N LEU A 806 14.86 -13.12 -6.28
CA LEU A 806 15.99 -12.79 -7.16
C LEU A 806 15.62 -11.74 -8.22
N GLN A 807 14.38 -11.69 -8.69
CA GLN A 807 13.87 -10.65 -9.60
C GLN A 807 13.73 -9.30 -8.91
N GLN A 808 13.28 -9.27 -7.64
CA GLN A 808 13.30 -8.09 -6.77
C GLN A 808 14.75 -7.65 -6.46
N ALA A 809 15.67 -8.61 -6.33
CA ALA A 809 17.11 -8.37 -6.31
C ALA A 809 17.73 -8.10 -7.70
N GLY A 810 16.94 -7.95 -8.77
CA GLY A 810 17.36 -7.43 -10.08
C GLY A 810 17.79 -8.43 -11.14
N TYR A 811 17.84 -9.72 -10.83
CA TYR A 811 18.26 -10.76 -11.77
C TYR A 811 17.17 -11.07 -12.81
N GLU A 812 17.56 -11.20 -14.09
CA GLU A 812 16.67 -11.74 -15.12
C GLU A 812 16.59 -13.27 -14.97
N VAL A 813 15.79 -13.75 -14.01
CA VAL A 813 15.63 -15.19 -13.75
C VAL A 813 14.67 -15.83 -14.75
N SER A 814 15.13 -16.90 -15.42
CA SER A 814 14.31 -17.67 -16.34
C SER A 814 13.14 -18.36 -15.64
N ASP A 815 12.00 -18.51 -16.33
CA ASP A 815 10.85 -19.22 -15.77
C ASP A 815 11.21 -20.69 -15.44
N PRO A 816 10.97 -21.15 -14.20
CA PRO A 816 11.47 -22.45 -13.73
C PRO A 816 10.80 -23.62 -14.45
N SER A 817 9.61 -23.43 -15.04
CA SER A 817 8.94 -24.48 -15.83
C SER A 817 9.63 -24.81 -17.16
N VAL A 818 10.61 -24.01 -17.59
CA VAL A 818 11.39 -24.23 -18.82
C VAL A 818 12.40 -25.37 -18.66
N ILE A 819 12.95 -25.58 -17.46
CA ILE A 819 13.97 -26.60 -17.18
C ILE A 819 13.61 -27.39 -15.92
N GLU A 820 12.81 -28.44 -16.10
CA GLU A 820 12.36 -29.33 -15.02
C GLU A 820 13.15 -30.64 -15.01
N LEU A 821 13.83 -30.95 -13.89
CA LEU A 821 14.82 -32.02 -13.76
C LEU A 821 14.75 -32.74 -12.40
N GLY A 822 15.09 -34.03 -12.39
CA GLY A 822 15.47 -34.76 -11.16
C GLY A 822 16.93 -34.52 -10.79
N PRO A 823 17.35 -34.75 -9.52
CA PRO A 823 18.64 -34.31 -9.00
C PRO A 823 19.84 -34.77 -9.84
N SER A 824 19.90 -36.04 -10.25
CA SER A 824 21.02 -36.56 -11.06
C SER A 824 21.24 -35.74 -12.34
N ASN A 825 20.16 -35.26 -12.96
CA ASN A 825 20.23 -34.39 -14.13
C ASN A 825 20.46 -32.92 -13.74
N ALA A 826 19.84 -32.43 -12.66
CA ALA A 826 19.99 -31.04 -12.21
C ALA A 826 21.45 -30.71 -11.81
N TYR A 827 22.11 -31.58 -11.05
CA TYR A 827 23.52 -31.43 -10.68
C TYR A 827 24.47 -31.47 -11.87
N THR A 828 24.22 -32.38 -12.82
CA THR A 828 24.97 -32.43 -14.08
C THR A 828 24.72 -31.18 -14.92
N ALA A 829 23.47 -30.72 -15.03
CA ALA A 829 23.09 -29.54 -15.79
C ALA A 829 23.70 -28.25 -15.21
N MET A 830 23.81 -28.14 -13.89
CA MET A 830 24.53 -27.04 -13.23
C MET A 830 26.02 -27.08 -13.52
N ALA A 831 26.68 -28.24 -13.33
CA ALA A 831 28.11 -28.36 -13.55
C ALA A 831 28.52 -28.25 -15.04
N GLU A 832 27.63 -28.55 -15.98
CA GLU A 832 27.81 -28.30 -17.42
C GLU A 832 27.37 -26.88 -17.88
N GLY A 833 26.92 -26.02 -16.96
CA GLY A 833 26.58 -24.62 -17.25
C GLY A 833 25.28 -24.42 -18.06
N SER A 834 24.31 -25.31 -17.90
CA SER A 834 22.98 -25.27 -18.55
C SER A 834 21.82 -24.99 -17.58
N CYS A 835 22.13 -24.94 -16.29
CA CYS A 835 21.35 -24.35 -15.21
C CYS A 835 22.35 -23.63 -14.29
N ASP A 836 21.93 -22.58 -13.60
CA ASP A 836 22.82 -21.78 -12.74
C ASP A 836 22.62 -22.05 -11.25
N PHE A 837 21.38 -22.33 -10.85
CA PHE A 837 21.02 -22.72 -9.49
C PHE A 837 19.72 -23.55 -9.43
N TRP A 838 19.58 -24.33 -8.36
CA TRP A 838 18.44 -25.22 -8.10
C TRP A 838 17.99 -25.14 -6.63
N ALA A 839 16.80 -24.60 -6.41
CA ALA A 839 16.25 -24.28 -5.08
C ALA A 839 15.53 -25.45 -4.36
N ASN A 840 15.95 -26.70 -4.60
CA ASN A 840 15.31 -27.87 -3.99
C ASN A 840 16.31 -29.03 -3.77
N SER A 841 17.42 -28.73 -3.11
CA SER A 841 18.52 -29.66 -2.87
C SER A 841 18.44 -30.28 -1.49
N TRP A 842 18.23 -31.59 -1.39
CA TRP A 842 18.00 -32.32 -0.14
C TRP A 842 19.28 -32.95 0.41
N TYR A 843 19.86 -32.36 1.44
CA TYR A 843 21.07 -32.86 2.10
C TYR A 843 20.72 -33.61 3.41
N PRO A 844 21.45 -34.67 3.77
CA PRO A 844 22.66 -35.19 3.13
C PRO A 844 22.40 -36.00 1.83
N GLY A 845 21.15 -36.38 1.54
CA GLY A 845 20.80 -37.34 0.48
C GLY A 845 21.26 -36.98 -0.94
N HIS A 846 21.52 -35.72 -1.27
CA HIS A 846 22.02 -35.30 -2.58
C HIS A 846 23.55 -35.21 -2.67
N PHE A 847 24.32 -35.42 -1.59
CA PHE A 847 25.80 -35.29 -1.64
C PHE A 847 26.47 -36.28 -2.61
N SER A 848 25.91 -37.47 -2.83
CA SER A 848 26.46 -38.43 -3.81
C SER A 848 26.55 -37.87 -5.23
N TRP A 849 25.65 -36.96 -5.61
CA TRP A 849 25.68 -36.33 -6.95
C TRP A 849 26.86 -35.36 -7.14
N PHE A 850 27.50 -34.87 -6.07
CA PHE A 850 28.75 -34.10 -6.19
C PHE A 850 29.94 -34.96 -6.65
N GLU A 851 29.88 -36.28 -6.46
CA GLU A 851 30.92 -37.23 -6.89
C GLU A 851 30.75 -37.71 -8.35
N ASN A 852 29.68 -37.31 -9.04
CA ASN A 852 29.50 -37.62 -10.46
C ASN A 852 30.66 -37.05 -11.31
N GLN A 853 31.34 -37.92 -12.05
CA GLN A 853 32.37 -37.52 -12.99
C GLN A 853 31.78 -37.04 -14.33
N LEU A 854 32.10 -35.80 -14.71
CA LEU A 854 31.73 -35.18 -15.97
C LEU A 854 32.53 -35.75 -17.16
N THR A 855 32.08 -35.42 -18.38
CA THR A 855 32.66 -35.97 -19.62
C THR A 855 34.11 -35.56 -19.90
N ASP A 856 34.64 -34.55 -19.19
CA ASP A 856 36.04 -34.12 -19.25
C ASP A 856 36.95 -34.75 -18.19
N GLY A 857 36.37 -35.37 -17.14
CA GLY A 857 37.05 -36.01 -16.03
C GLY A 857 37.05 -35.23 -14.70
N SER A 858 36.49 -34.02 -14.65
CA SER A 858 36.18 -33.30 -13.40
C SER A 858 34.97 -33.89 -12.67
N LEU A 859 34.74 -33.50 -11.42
CA LEU A 859 33.55 -33.87 -10.63
C LEU A 859 32.52 -32.73 -10.64
N VAL A 860 31.24 -33.03 -10.44
CA VAL A 860 30.19 -32.01 -10.22
C VAL A 860 30.59 -31.04 -9.08
N GLY A 861 31.11 -31.57 -7.97
CA GLY A 861 31.59 -30.79 -6.83
C GLY A 861 32.88 -29.97 -7.07
N ASP A 862 33.48 -30.02 -8.27
CA ASP A 862 34.52 -29.06 -8.68
C ASP A 862 33.91 -27.74 -9.20
N HIS A 863 32.58 -27.70 -9.49
CA HIS A 863 31.89 -26.56 -10.12
C HIS A 863 30.60 -26.11 -9.42
N VAL A 864 30.01 -26.95 -8.56
CA VAL A 864 28.71 -26.70 -7.90
C VAL A 864 28.87 -26.78 -6.38
N GLU A 865 28.34 -25.79 -5.68
CA GLU A 865 28.30 -25.72 -4.22
C GLU A 865 26.89 -25.87 -3.67
N ALA A 866 26.80 -26.40 -2.45
CA ALA A 866 25.61 -26.37 -1.62
C ALA A 866 25.64 -25.09 -0.77
N VAL A 867 24.61 -24.25 -0.88
CA VAL A 867 24.48 -23.03 -0.09
C VAL A 867 23.40 -23.26 0.97
N PRO A 868 23.73 -23.22 2.28
CA PRO A 868 22.73 -23.30 3.35
C PRO A 868 21.64 -22.26 3.17
N GLY A 869 20.39 -22.57 3.54
CA GLY A 869 19.25 -21.70 3.30
C GLY A 869 17.92 -22.46 3.32
N LEU A 870 16.82 -21.79 2.96
CA LEU A 870 15.46 -22.31 2.88
C LEU A 870 15.00 -23.03 4.16
N PHE A 871 15.09 -24.37 4.23
CA PHE A 871 14.60 -25.17 5.35
C PHE A 871 15.72 -26.07 5.90
N GLN A 872 16.11 -25.89 7.17
CA GLN A 872 17.23 -26.61 7.82
C GLN A 872 16.70 -27.53 8.93
N ASP A 873 17.30 -28.71 9.12
CA ASP A 873 16.90 -29.75 10.11
C ASP A 873 15.40 -30.19 10.02
N SER A 874 14.72 -29.92 8.91
CA SER A 874 13.24 -29.90 8.86
C SER A 874 12.56 -30.76 7.80
N GLY A 875 13.31 -31.26 6.80
CA GLY A 875 12.77 -32.23 5.85
C GLY A 875 12.60 -33.60 6.51
N VAL A 876 11.37 -34.11 6.60
CA VAL A 876 11.10 -35.47 7.12
C VAL A 876 10.96 -36.41 5.93
N GLN A 877 11.57 -37.59 6.00
CA GLN A 877 11.49 -38.64 4.98
C GLN A 877 11.20 -39.98 5.64
N GLY A 878 10.60 -40.92 4.91
CA GLY A 878 10.40 -42.28 5.40
C GLY A 878 9.34 -43.07 4.63
N PHE A 879 8.97 -44.22 5.18
CA PHE A 879 7.94 -45.09 4.62
C PHE A 879 6.59 -44.86 5.31
N LEU A 880 5.52 -44.78 4.52
CA LEU A 880 4.13 -44.91 4.97
C LEU A 880 3.64 -46.34 4.75
N VAL A 881 2.78 -46.84 5.65
CA VAL A 881 2.09 -48.12 5.52
C VAL A 881 0.58 -47.96 5.74
N THR A 882 -0.25 -48.75 5.03
CA THR A 882 -1.72 -48.76 5.23
C THR A 882 -2.06 -49.03 6.70
N LYS A 883 -2.68 -48.05 7.39
CA LYS A 883 -2.87 -48.09 8.85
C LYS A 883 -3.69 -49.28 9.32
N THR A 884 -4.85 -49.47 8.71
CA THR A 884 -5.80 -50.54 9.07
C THR A 884 -5.16 -51.92 8.98
N TRP A 885 -4.39 -52.17 7.92
CA TRP A 885 -3.63 -53.41 7.74
C TRP A 885 -2.50 -53.54 8.77
N ALA A 886 -1.76 -52.47 9.04
CA ALA A 886 -0.66 -52.47 10.02
C ALA A 886 -1.16 -52.74 11.46
N GLU A 887 -2.31 -52.17 11.83
CA GLU A 887 -2.98 -52.41 13.12
C GLU A 887 -3.50 -53.85 13.24
N ASP A 888 -4.23 -54.36 12.24
CA ASP A 888 -4.78 -55.73 12.24
C ASP A 888 -3.68 -56.82 12.29
N ASN A 889 -2.51 -56.55 11.71
CA ASN A 889 -1.36 -57.46 11.70
C ASN A 889 -0.34 -57.19 12.83
N ASN A 890 -0.58 -56.18 13.69
CA ASN A 890 0.32 -55.74 14.76
C ASN A 890 1.77 -55.50 14.25
N VAL A 891 1.90 -54.66 13.22
CA VAL A 891 3.18 -54.30 12.59
C VAL A 891 3.91 -53.23 13.41
N SER A 892 5.20 -53.47 13.65
CA SER A 892 6.08 -52.56 14.40
C SER A 892 7.18 -51.97 13.51
N THR A 893 7.77 -52.78 12.62
CA THR A 893 8.83 -52.36 11.68
C THR A 893 8.73 -53.04 10.32
N ILE A 894 9.40 -52.48 9.30
CA ILE A 894 9.55 -53.14 7.99
C ILE A 894 10.36 -54.46 8.09
N ASP A 895 11.31 -54.57 9.02
CA ASP A 895 12.04 -55.80 9.32
C ASP A 895 11.12 -56.93 9.81
N GLN A 896 10.05 -56.59 10.54
CA GLN A 896 9.00 -57.57 10.90
C GLN A 896 8.28 -58.09 9.64
N ILE A 897 7.96 -57.21 8.69
CA ILE A 897 7.31 -57.58 7.43
C ILE A 897 8.21 -58.51 6.61
N ASN A 898 9.47 -58.11 6.39
CA ASN A 898 10.47 -58.91 5.65
C ASN A 898 10.68 -60.32 6.22
N ARG A 899 10.67 -60.49 7.55
CA ARG A 899 10.96 -61.80 8.19
C ARG A 899 9.78 -62.76 8.24
N ASP A 900 8.54 -62.29 8.05
CA ASP A 900 7.35 -63.13 8.11
C ASP A 900 6.72 -63.31 6.72
N GLU A 901 6.77 -64.54 6.19
CA GLU A 901 6.14 -64.95 4.92
C GLU A 901 4.63 -64.62 4.89
N SER A 902 3.96 -64.58 6.04
CA SER A 902 2.54 -64.20 6.11
C SER A 902 2.30 -62.68 6.07
N LEU A 903 3.35 -61.85 6.12
CA LEU A 903 3.28 -60.39 5.97
C LEU A 903 3.79 -59.94 4.60
N TRP A 904 5.07 -60.19 4.25
CA TRP A 904 5.62 -59.66 2.99
C TRP A 904 4.91 -60.22 1.75
N SER A 905 4.43 -61.47 1.77
CA SER A 905 3.74 -62.07 0.62
C SER A 905 2.33 -61.49 0.38
N GLN A 906 1.89 -60.50 1.17
CA GLN A 906 0.69 -59.73 0.88
C GLN A 906 0.98 -58.51 -0.01
N PHE A 907 2.26 -58.11 -0.13
CA PHE A 907 2.73 -57.03 -1.01
C PHE A 907 3.29 -57.53 -2.35
N ASP A 908 3.24 -58.85 -2.61
CA ASP A 908 3.68 -59.51 -3.86
C ASP A 908 2.53 -59.48 -4.88
N SER A 909 2.36 -58.37 -5.62
CA SER A 909 1.22 -58.20 -6.54
C SER A 909 1.47 -58.77 -7.94
N ASP A 910 2.73 -58.80 -8.40
CA ASP A 910 3.11 -59.40 -9.68
C ASP A 910 3.30 -60.94 -9.60
N GLY A 911 3.54 -61.48 -8.39
CA GLY A 911 3.71 -62.90 -8.11
C GLY A 911 5.15 -63.41 -8.30
N ASN A 912 6.16 -62.55 -8.25
CA ASN A 912 7.56 -62.93 -8.38
C ASN A 912 8.15 -63.55 -7.11
N GLY A 913 7.53 -63.33 -5.95
CA GLY A 913 7.97 -63.86 -4.66
C GLY A 913 8.73 -62.88 -3.76
N LYS A 914 8.46 -61.57 -3.90
CA LYS A 914 8.94 -60.49 -3.03
C LYS A 914 7.82 -59.49 -2.75
N GLY A 915 7.90 -58.79 -1.63
CA GLY A 915 6.97 -57.71 -1.26
C GLY A 915 7.40 -56.36 -1.85
N GLU A 916 6.45 -55.66 -2.47
CA GLU A 916 6.66 -54.34 -3.08
C GLU A 916 6.77 -53.21 -2.05
N ILE A 917 7.84 -52.41 -2.16
CA ILE A 917 7.95 -51.05 -1.64
C ILE A 917 7.72 -50.10 -2.83
N LEU A 918 6.70 -49.25 -2.78
CA LEU A 918 6.48 -48.21 -3.78
C LEU A 918 7.50 -47.08 -3.51
N GLY A 919 8.52 -46.97 -4.36
CA GLY A 919 9.71 -46.16 -4.10
C GLY A 919 9.79 -44.89 -4.95
N CYS A 920 10.91 -44.71 -5.64
CA CYS A 920 11.24 -43.49 -6.38
C CYS A 920 11.54 -43.74 -7.88
N PRO A 921 11.56 -42.66 -8.70
CA PRO A 921 12.17 -42.69 -10.03
C PRO A 921 13.69 -42.89 -9.96
N GLU A 922 14.28 -43.58 -10.94
CA GLU A 922 15.74 -43.86 -11.04
C GLU A 922 16.66 -42.62 -11.16
N SER A 923 16.11 -41.41 -11.10
CA SER A 923 16.85 -40.13 -11.16
C SER A 923 16.90 -39.37 -9.83
N TRP A 924 16.28 -39.93 -8.78
CA TRP A 924 16.17 -39.36 -7.43
C TRP A 924 16.97 -40.22 -6.43
N THR A 925 17.73 -39.64 -5.50
CA THR A 925 18.57 -40.45 -4.59
C THR A 925 17.77 -41.33 -3.63
N CYS A 926 16.46 -41.11 -3.48
CA CYS A 926 15.65 -42.01 -2.66
C CYS A 926 15.57 -43.44 -3.22
N ASP A 927 15.69 -43.66 -4.54
CA ASP A 927 15.95 -44.99 -5.11
C ASP A 927 17.24 -45.56 -4.53
N ASP A 928 18.36 -44.86 -4.72
CA ASP A 928 19.67 -45.33 -4.28
C ASP A 928 19.72 -45.59 -2.76
N ILE A 929 19.02 -44.81 -1.95
CA ILE A 929 18.89 -45.00 -0.51
C ILE A 929 18.00 -46.22 -0.19
N ILE A 930 16.84 -46.39 -0.86
CA ILE A 930 15.94 -47.53 -0.64
C ILE A 930 16.60 -48.85 -1.06
N GLU A 931 17.28 -48.92 -2.22
CA GLU A 931 18.03 -50.11 -2.60
C GLU A 931 19.15 -50.44 -1.59
N ASN A 932 19.87 -49.44 -1.06
CA ASN A 932 20.89 -49.67 -0.04
C ASN A 932 20.27 -50.09 1.32
N GLN A 933 19.13 -49.51 1.72
CA GLN A 933 18.37 -49.94 2.90
C GLN A 933 17.89 -51.40 2.74
N ILE A 934 17.39 -51.81 1.57
CA ILE A 934 17.01 -53.20 1.28
C ILE A 934 18.24 -54.14 1.40
N ALA A 935 19.38 -53.74 0.83
CA ALA A 935 20.61 -54.52 0.85
C ALA A 935 21.30 -54.60 2.23
N TRP A 936 20.97 -53.69 3.16
CA TRP A 936 21.55 -53.58 4.49
C TRP A 936 20.64 -54.14 5.60
N GLY A 937 19.34 -53.84 5.51
CA GLY A 937 18.25 -54.22 6.41
C GLY A 937 18.41 -53.68 7.83
N ASN A 938 19.11 -54.43 8.69
CA ASN A 938 19.48 -54.00 10.04
C ASN A 938 20.99 -54.11 10.34
N GLY A 939 21.83 -54.16 9.29
CA GLY A 939 23.28 -54.36 9.37
C GLY A 939 23.71 -55.80 9.70
N THR A 940 22.75 -56.71 9.93
CA THR A 940 23.02 -58.16 10.11
C THR A 940 22.11 -59.08 9.32
N GLU A 941 20.92 -58.61 8.94
CA GLU A 941 19.88 -59.32 8.19
C GLU A 941 19.29 -58.35 7.16
N PRO A 942 19.51 -58.55 5.84
CA PRO A 942 18.99 -57.67 4.79
C PRO A 942 17.50 -57.92 4.54
N TRP A 943 16.84 -57.00 3.81
CA TRP A 943 15.44 -57.16 3.41
C TRP A 943 15.29 -58.02 2.14
N ASP A 944 15.90 -59.23 2.15
CA ASP A 944 15.94 -60.17 1.01
C ASP A 944 14.56 -60.45 0.38
N ASN A 945 13.48 -60.40 1.17
CA ASN A 945 12.11 -60.69 0.69
C ASN A 945 11.33 -59.44 0.23
N MET A 946 11.93 -58.25 0.24
CA MET A 946 11.34 -57.00 -0.25
C MET A 946 12.04 -56.54 -1.54
N GLU A 947 11.38 -55.73 -2.37
CA GLU A 947 12.04 -54.97 -3.45
C GLU A 947 11.34 -53.64 -3.73
N GLU A 948 12.06 -52.72 -4.39
CA GLU A 948 11.54 -51.42 -4.78
C GLU A 948 10.84 -51.48 -6.14
N THR A 949 9.63 -50.92 -6.20
CA THR A 949 8.90 -50.63 -7.44
C THR A 949 9.18 -49.20 -7.86
N LYS A 950 9.93 -49.03 -8.94
CA LYS A 950 10.36 -47.74 -9.49
C LYS A 950 9.48 -47.33 -10.66
N ALA A 951 8.93 -46.12 -10.62
CA ALA A 951 8.15 -45.48 -11.67
C ALA A 951 8.04 -43.97 -11.40
N GLU A 952 7.31 -43.23 -12.24
CA GLU A 952 6.94 -41.84 -11.96
C GLU A 952 6.16 -41.76 -10.63
N TYR A 953 6.57 -40.86 -9.73
CA TYR A 953 6.13 -40.88 -8.34
C TYR A 953 4.61 -40.74 -8.17
N ASP A 954 3.95 -39.85 -8.92
CA ASP A 954 2.49 -39.67 -8.85
C ASP A 954 1.71 -40.95 -9.22
N ALA A 955 2.28 -41.83 -10.04
CA ALA A 955 1.65 -43.12 -10.37
C ALA A 955 1.79 -44.13 -9.20
N LEU A 956 2.93 -44.13 -8.50
CA LEU A 956 3.14 -44.91 -7.29
C LEU A 956 2.27 -44.42 -6.13
N PHE A 957 2.18 -43.10 -5.96
CA PHE A 957 1.30 -42.45 -5.00
C PHE A 957 -0.18 -42.76 -5.28
N ALA A 958 -0.64 -42.63 -6.52
CA ALA A 958 -2.02 -42.98 -6.89
C ALA A 958 -2.34 -44.48 -6.65
N GLU A 959 -1.37 -45.37 -6.87
CA GLU A 959 -1.51 -46.80 -6.53
C GLU A 959 -1.58 -47.02 -5.01
N MET A 960 -0.75 -46.35 -4.21
CA MET A 960 -0.85 -46.37 -2.74
C MET A 960 -2.22 -45.87 -2.26
N VAL A 961 -2.72 -44.76 -2.82
CA VAL A 961 -4.07 -44.24 -2.52
C VAL A 961 -5.15 -45.26 -2.89
N ASN A 962 -5.02 -46.02 -3.98
CA ASN A 962 -5.94 -47.12 -4.29
C ASN A 962 -5.88 -48.24 -3.23
N ARG A 963 -4.69 -48.70 -2.86
CA ARG A 963 -4.48 -49.76 -1.85
C ARG A 963 -5.05 -49.34 -0.49
N VAL A 964 -4.74 -48.14 -0.03
CA VAL A 964 -5.25 -47.58 1.24
C VAL A 964 -6.78 -47.48 1.23
N ASN A 965 -7.40 -46.97 0.15
CA ASN A 965 -8.86 -46.92 0.01
C ASN A 965 -9.53 -48.31 -0.07
N ALA A 966 -8.82 -49.34 -0.54
CA ALA A 966 -9.29 -50.72 -0.53
C ALA A 966 -9.10 -51.42 0.83
N GLY A 967 -8.30 -50.85 1.74
CA GLY A 967 -7.83 -51.52 2.96
C GLY A 967 -6.76 -52.59 2.68
N GLU A 968 -6.09 -52.49 1.53
CA GLU A 968 -5.06 -53.41 1.06
C GLU A 968 -3.66 -52.95 1.51
N PRO A 969 -2.72 -53.88 1.71
CA PRO A 969 -1.35 -53.56 2.11
C PRO A 969 -0.59 -52.82 1.02
N GLY A 970 -0.12 -51.62 1.36
CA GLY A 970 0.89 -50.88 0.60
C GLY A 970 1.96 -50.31 1.53
N ILE A 971 3.18 -50.19 1.01
CA ILE A 971 4.26 -49.39 1.59
C ILE A 971 4.66 -48.37 0.52
N LEU A 972 4.77 -47.09 0.87
CA LEU A 972 5.17 -46.01 -0.03
C LEU A 972 6.23 -45.13 0.65
N TYR A 973 7.31 -44.80 -0.06
CA TYR A 973 8.23 -43.75 0.36
C TYR A 973 7.59 -42.36 0.19
N THR A 974 7.72 -41.46 1.17
CA THR A 974 7.30 -40.05 1.02
C THR A 974 8.09 -39.10 1.93
N TRP A 975 7.85 -37.80 1.78
CA TRP A 975 8.53 -36.73 2.50
C TRP A 975 7.58 -35.60 2.96
N SER A 976 8.07 -34.70 3.81
CA SER A 976 7.49 -33.37 4.07
C SER A 976 8.55 -32.27 3.88
N PRO A 977 8.24 -31.11 3.30
CA PRO A 977 6.90 -30.64 2.92
C PRO A 977 6.41 -31.21 1.58
N ALA A 978 5.20 -31.78 1.59
CA ALA A 978 4.49 -32.24 0.40
C ALA A 978 2.98 -32.38 0.67
N SER A 979 2.14 -31.96 -0.30
CA SER A 979 0.68 -32.13 -0.25
C SER A 979 0.23 -33.59 -0.25
N TYR A 980 1.08 -34.54 -0.67
CA TYR A 980 0.85 -35.99 -0.57
C TYR A 980 0.36 -36.45 0.82
N LEU A 981 0.85 -35.79 1.88
CA LEU A 981 0.49 -36.09 3.28
C LEU A 981 -0.90 -35.57 3.70
N THR A 982 -1.58 -34.76 2.89
CA THR A 982 -2.99 -34.35 3.13
C THR A 982 -3.99 -35.38 2.62
N VAL A 983 -3.57 -36.27 1.72
CA VAL A 983 -4.38 -37.38 1.19
C VAL A 983 -4.00 -38.69 1.87
N LEU A 984 -2.71 -38.99 1.99
CA LEU A 984 -2.19 -40.10 2.79
C LEU A 984 -1.83 -39.60 4.19
N VAL A 985 -2.86 -39.24 4.94
CA VAL A 985 -2.76 -38.62 6.28
C VAL A 985 -2.26 -39.63 7.32
N PRO A 986 -1.06 -39.42 7.89
CA PRO A 986 -0.58 -40.23 9.02
C PRO A 986 -1.57 -40.16 10.18
N GLY A 987 -1.81 -41.30 10.80
CA GLY A 987 -2.73 -41.44 11.93
C GLY A 987 -4.23 -41.41 11.59
N ASP A 988 -4.64 -41.15 10.35
CA ASP A 988 -6.01 -41.44 9.89
C ASP A 988 -6.05 -42.70 9.01
N ASN A 989 -5.40 -42.68 7.84
CA ASN A 989 -5.47 -43.76 6.85
C ASN A 989 -4.14 -44.51 6.64
N VAL A 990 -3.00 -43.89 6.98
CA VAL A 990 -1.66 -44.50 6.98
C VAL A 990 -0.95 -44.30 8.32
N LEU A 991 0.19 -44.97 8.52
CA LEU A 991 1.14 -44.73 9.60
C LEU A 991 2.54 -44.58 9.01
N TRP A 992 3.40 -43.78 9.65
CA TRP A 992 4.83 -43.89 9.43
C TRP A 992 5.34 -45.25 9.91
N LEU A 993 6.12 -45.95 9.07
CA LEU A 993 6.65 -47.29 9.32
C LEU A 993 8.11 -47.21 9.79
N SER A 994 8.37 -47.75 10.97
CA SER A 994 9.71 -47.78 11.58
C SER A 994 10.63 -48.84 10.96
N VAL A 995 11.93 -48.60 11.04
CA VAL A 995 13.00 -49.61 10.83
C VAL A 995 13.55 -50.10 12.18
N GLU A 996 14.24 -51.25 12.22
CA GLU A 996 14.95 -51.73 13.42
C GLU A 996 16.32 -51.06 13.63
N ALA A 997 16.97 -50.57 12.56
CA ALA A 997 18.24 -49.85 12.60
C ALA A 997 18.40 -48.96 11.35
N VAL A 998 19.41 -48.08 11.35
CA VAL A 998 19.60 -47.03 10.32
C VAL A 998 20.84 -47.31 9.46
N LEU A 999 20.71 -47.15 8.14
CA LEU A 999 21.75 -47.41 7.12
C LEU A 999 23.06 -46.63 7.41
N ASP A 1000 24.19 -47.35 7.41
CA ASP A 1000 25.53 -46.82 7.68
C ASP A 1000 26.38 -46.60 6.42
N ASP A 1001 27.63 -46.14 6.61
CA ASP A 1001 28.62 -45.86 5.55
C ASP A 1001 29.15 -47.11 4.81
N SER A 1002 28.59 -48.30 5.06
CA SER A 1002 29.14 -49.56 4.55
C SER A 1002 28.98 -49.77 3.04
N ASN A 1003 28.15 -48.96 2.36
CA ASN A 1003 27.89 -49.01 0.91
C ASN A 1003 27.65 -50.46 0.41
N PRO A 1004 26.56 -51.12 0.86
CA PRO A 1004 26.35 -52.56 0.68
C PRO A 1004 26.24 -52.99 -0.79
N LEU A 1005 25.82 -52.09 -1.68
CA LEU A 1005 25.76 -52.32 -3.12
C LEU A 1005 27.09 -52.06 -3.85
N GLY A 1006 28.02 -51.33 -3.23
CA GLY A 1006 29.28 -50.91 -3.86
C GLY A 1006 29.07 -49.92 -5.02
N LYS A 1007 28.07 -49.04 -4.91
CA LYS A 1007 27.82 -47.94 -5.86
C LYS A 1007 28.89 -46.86 -5.70
N GLU A 1008 29.25 -46.15 -6.76
CA GLU A 1008 30.13 -44.98 -6.67
C GLU A 1008 29.40 -43.87 -5.88
N GLY A 1009 30.07 -43.25 -4.90
CA GLY A 1009 29.44 -42.33 -3.93
C GLY A 1009 28.43 -42.93 -2.95
N GLY A 1010 28.25 -44.26 -2.94
CA GLY A 1010 27.20 -44.95 -2.17
C GLY A 1010 27.34 -44.88 -0.64
N GLU A 1011 28.53 -44.56 -0.13
CA GLU A 1011 28.78 -44.22 1.28
C GLU A 1011 28.03 -42.95 1.74
N ASN A 1012 27.74 -42.01 0.82
CA ASN A 1012 26.98 -40.80 1.13
C ASN A 1012 25.48 -41.05 1.32
N HIS A 1013 24.99 -42.27 1.05
CA HIS A 1013 23.60 -42.66 1.28
C HIS A 1013 23.31 -43.07 2.73
N GLN A 1014 24.32 -43.05 3.62
CA GLN A 1014 24.16 -43.22 5.06
C GLN A 1014 23.06 -42.31 5.64
N GLN A 1015 22.37 -42.77 6.68
CA GLN A 1015 21.27 -42.06 7.32
C GLN A 1015 21.52 -41.94 8.84
N GLU A 1016 20.83 -41.02 9.51
CA GLU A 1016 20.86 -40.84 10.97
C GLU A 1016 19.50 -41.19 11.62
N GLU A 1017 19.40 -41.07 12.95
CA GLU A 1017 18.13 -41.27 13.65
C GLU A 1017 17.10 -40.21 13.21
N GLY A 1018 16.11 -40.62 12.42
CA GLY A 1018 15.07 -39.75 11.88
C GLY A 1018 14.07 -39.23 12.92
N PHE A 1019 13.04 -38.52 12.46
CA PHE A 1019 12.09 -37.83 13.33
C PHE A 1019 11.33 -38.80 14.28
N THR A 1020 11.74 -38.83 15.54
CA THR A 1020 11.24 -39.77 16.57
C THR A 1020 10.05 -39.24 17.38
N ALA A 1021 9.58 -38.01 17.15
CA ALA A 1021 8.61 -37.35 18.02
C ALA A 1021 7.14 -37.71 17.74
N PHE A 1022 6.85 -38.49 16.68
CA PHE A 1022 5.48 -38.95 16.40
C PHE A 1022 4.98 -39.97 17.44
N GLY A 1023 3.72 -39.81 17.85
CA GLY A 1023 3.05 -40.74 18.75
C GLY A 1023 2.73 -42.09 18.09
N ALA A 1024 2.36 -43.07 18.92
CA ALA A 1024 1.97 -44.43 18.48
C ALA A 1024 0.67 -44.47 17.66
N ASP A 1025 -0.06 -43.35 17.62
CA ASP A 1025 -1.21 -43.05 16.78
C ASP A 1025 -0.83 -42.62 15.36
N MET A 1026 0.39 -42.07 15.16
CA MET A 1026 0.91 -41.54 13.91
C MET A 1026 2.00 -42.44 13.28
N CYS A 1027 2.72 -43.20 14.11
CA CYS A 1027 3.95 -43.89 13.75
C CYS A 1027 4.11 -45.24 14.47
N THR A 1028 4.45 -46.29 13.74
CA THR A 1028 4.70 -47.63 14.32
C THR A 1028 5.89 -47.58 15.27
N GLN A 1029 5.78 -48.22 16.42
CA GLN A 1029 6.74 -48.05 17.53
C GLN A 1029 7.94 -48.99 17.37
N PRO A 1030 9.20 -48.53 17.54
CA PRO A 1030 9.62 -47.38 18.36
C PRO A 1030 9.62 -46.00 17.69
N CYS A 1031 9.14 -45.88 16.45
CA CYS A 1031 9.22 -44.68 15.61
C CYS A 1031 10.65 -44.22 15.32
N GLN A 1032 11.41 -45.08 14.65
CA GLN A 1032 12.65 -44.73 13.97
C GLN A 1032 12.41 -44.81 12.46
N LEU A 1033 12.31 -43.66 11.77
CA LEU A 1033 11.96 -43.61 10.34
C LEU A 1033 13.03 -44.20 9.42
N GLY A 1034 14.31 -44.19 9.84
CA GLY A 1034 15.43 -44.75 9.07
C GLY A 1034 16.08 -43.79 8.07
N TRP A 1035 15.69 -42.51 8.11
CA TRP A 1035 16.17 -41.44 7.24
C TRP A 1035 16.58 -40.24 8.09
N SER A 1036 17.67 -39.57 7.72
CA SER A 1036 18.06 -38.30 8.35
C SER A 1036 16.96 -37.26 8.20
N ALA A 1037 16.85 -36.35 9.19
CA ALA A 1037 16.25 -35.05 8.94
C ALA A 1037 17.08 -34.35 7.84
N ALA A 1038 16.40 -33.71 6.88
CA ALA A 1038 17.04 -33.15 5.70
C ALA A 1038 17.07 -31.62 5.72
N ASP A 1039 18.21 -31.07 5.31
CA ASP A 1039 18.32 -29.67 4.89
C ASP A 1039 17.86 -29.59 3.43
N ILE A 1040 16.86 -28.77 3.17
CA ILE A 1040 16.35 -28.47 1.83
C ILE A 1040 16.83 -27.06 1.51
N GLN A 1041 17.76 -26.92 0.57
CA GLN A 1041 18.46 -25.65 0.33
C GLN A 1041 18.82 -25.45 -1.15
N VAL A 1042 19.55 -24.38 -1.45
CA VAL A 1042 19.97 -24.06 -2.83
C VAL A 1042 21.28 -24.79 -3.15
N SER A 1043 21.37 -25.38 -4.34
CA SER A 1043 22.66 -25.66 -4.98
C SER A 1043 22.86 -24.66 -6.11
N ALA A 1044 24.08 -24.17 -6.29
CA ALA A 1044 24.39 -23.22 -7.36
C ALA A 1044 25.83 -23.40 -7.86
N ARG A 1045 26.09 -22.94 -9.09
CA ARG A 1045 27.45 -22.93 -9.64
C ARG A 1045 28.36 -22.00 -8.85
N THR A 1046 29.56 -22.46 -8.50
CA THR A 1046 30.59 -21.65 -7.81
C THR A 1046 30.90 -20.35 -8.56
N ASP A 1047 30.99 -20.38 -9.89
CA ASP A 1047 31.30 -19.19 -10.69
C ASP A 1047 30.15 -18.17 -10.79
N MET A 1048 28.92 -18.57 -10.47
CA MET A 1048 27.77 -17.68 -10.32
C MET A 1048 27.63 -17.17 -8.87
N LEU A 1049 28.02 -17.97 -7.87
CA LEU A 1049 28.10 -17.55 -6.47
C LEU A 1049 29.23 -16.55 -6.20
N ASP A 1050 30.34 -16.66 -6.92
CA ASP A 1050 31.47 -15.73 -6.86
C ASP A 1050 31.31 -14.51 -7.80
N ALA A 1051 30.18 -14.41 -8.52
CA ALA A 1051 29.83 -13.25 -9.33
C ALA A 1051 29.16 -12.15 -8.49
N ASN A 1052 29.08 -10.93 -9.05
CA ASN A 1052 28.48 -9.75 -8.43
C ASN A 1052 28.95 -9.55 -6.98
N ASP A 1053 30.28 -9.56 -6.81
CA ASP A 1053 31.04 -9.48 -5.55
C ASP A 1053 30.68 -10.49 -4.45
N GLY A 1054 29.86 -11.50 -4.75
CA GLY A 1054 29.42 -12.53 -3.80
C GLY A 1054 27.93 -12.47 -3.45
N PHE A 1055 27.16 -11.53 -3.98
CA PHE A 1055 25.78 -11.26 -3.54
C PHE A 1055 24.87 -12.51 -3.47
N LEU A 1056 24.94 -13.44 -4.44
CA LEU A 1056 24.15 -14.68 -4.40
C LEU A 1056 24.59 -15.63 -3.27
N ARG A 1057 25.88 -15.63 -2.93
CA ARG A 1057 26.47 -16.44 -1.85
C ARG A 1057 26.01 -15.97 -0.47
N ASP A 1058 25.72 -14.68 -0.31
CA ASP A 1058 25.20 -14.10 0.93
C ASP A 1058 23.66 -13.97 0.97
N LEU A 1059 22.97 -13.85 -0.19
CA LEU A 1059 21.51 -13.85 -0.25
C LEU A 1059 20.87 -15.23 -0.02
N PHE A 1060 21.35 -16.29 -0.67
CA PHE A 1060 20.72 -17.62 -0.52
C PHE A 1060 20.67 -18.13 0.94
N PRO A 1061 21.68 -17.85 1.81
CA PRO A 1061 21.60 -18.12 3.25
C PRO A 1061 20.59 -17.30 4.03
N LEU A 1062 20.10 -16.18 3.51
CA LEU A 1062 19.12 -15.34 4.20
C LEU A 1062 17.69 -15.80 3.92
N ILE A 1063 17.38 -16.18 2.67
CA ILE A 1063 16.07 -16.67 2.23
C ILE A 1063 15.62 -17.89 3.07
N LYS A 1064 14.65 -17.66 3.98
CA LYS A 1064 14.11 -18.67 4.91
C LYS A 1064 12.58 -18.51 5.07
N PRO A 1065 11.79 -18.83 4.03
CA PRO A 1065 10.33 -18.90 4.16
C PRO A 1065 9.92 -19.93 5.22
N SER A 1066 8.75 -19.76 5.84
CA SER A 1066 8.26 -20.73 6.83
C SER A 1066 7.78 -22.01 6.15
N ILE A 1067 8.24 -23.16 6.66
CA ILE A 1067 7.87 -24.49 6.16
C ILE A 1067 6.36 -24.77 6.30
N LEU A 1068 5.66 -24.07 7.20
CA LEU A 1068 4.20 -24.16 7.34
C LEU A 1068 3.49 -23.46 6.19
N ASP A 1069 3.87 -22.20 5.89
CA ASP A 1069 3.34 -21.40 4.79
C ASP A 1069 3.51 -22.14 3.46
N ILE A 1070 4.72 -22.66 3.24
CA ILE A 1070 5.08 -23.45 2.05
C ILE A 1070 4.25 -24.74 1.99
N SER A 1071 3.91 -25.34 3.13
CA SER A 1071 3.01 -26.51 3.17
C SER A 1071 1.55 -26.15 2.87
N PHE A 1072 1.07 -24.95 3.25
CA PHE A 1072 -0.27 -24.46 2.89
C PHE A 1072 -0.34 -24.12 1.40
N LEU A 1073 0.60 -23.34 0.88
CA LEU A 1073 0.69 -22.99 -0.54
C LEU A 1073 0.83 -24.24 -1.45
N GLN A 1074 1.44 -25.33 -0.97
CA GLN A 1074 1.45 -26.62 -1.66
C GLN A 1074 0.07 -27.30 -1.71
N VAL A 1075 -0.79 -27.09 -0.71
CA VAL A 1075 -2.20 -27.53 -0.74
C VAL A 1075 -2.99 -26.67 -1.71
N ASP A 1076 -2.86 -25.35 -1.65
CA ASP A 1076 -3.54 -24.42 -2.57
C ASP A 1076 -3.12 -24.65 -4.04
N GLN A 1077 -1.84 -25.01 -4.27
CA GLN A 1077 -1.34 -25.46 -5.56
C GLN A 1077 -2.02 -26.77 -6.04
N THR A 1078 -2.35 -27.66 -5.11
CA THR A 1078 -2.91 -28.99 -5.38
C THR A 1078 -4.43 -28.94 -5.60
N ASP A 1079 -5.13 -28.05 -4.89
CA ASP A 1079 -6.58 -27.84 -5.03
C ASP A 1079 -6.94 -26.88 -6.20
N GLY A 1080 -5.96 -26.09 -6.67
CA GLY A 1080 -6.05 -25.28 -7.89
C GLY A 1080 -5.83 -26.07 -9.20
N ASP A 1081 -5.33 -25.40 -10.25
CA ASP A 1081 -5.09 -26.03 -11.57
C ASP A 1081 -3.69 -26.63 -11.73
N GLY A 1082 -2.81 -26.46 -10.72
CA GLY A 1082 -1.43 -26.95 -10.71
C GLY A 1082 -0.50 -26.31 -11.76
N SER A 1083 -0.94 -25.27 -12.47
CA SER A 1083 -0.14 -24.62 -13.50
C SER A 1083 0.97 -23.73 -12.93
N GLN A 1084 1.98 -23.44 -13.76
CA GLN A 1084 3.03 -22.46 -13.43
C GLN A 1084 2.45 -21.05 -13.20
N ALA A 1085 1.31 -20.70 -13.77
CA ALA A 1085 0.66 -19.42 -13.53
C ALA A 1085 0.06 -19.36 -12.11
N HIS A 1086 -0.66 -20.41 -11.69
CA HIS A 1086 -1.21 -20.55 -10.34
C HIS A 1086 -0.09 -20.61 -9.28
N VAL A 1087 1.02 -21.30 -9.57
CA VAL A 1087 2.23 -21.28 -8.72
C VAL A 1087 2.83 -19.88 -8.59
N ALA A 1088 2.87 -19.09 -9.67
CA ALA A 1088 3.37 -17.71 -9.64
C ALA A 1088 2.44 -16.77 -8.87
N GLU A 1089 1.12 -16.94 -9.00
CA GLU A 1089 0.10 -16.20 -8.25
C GLU A 1089 0.21 -16.46 -6.74
N LEU A 1090 0.27 -17.74 -6.33
CA LEU A 1090 0.49 -18.13 -4.94
C LEU A 1090 1.83 -17.62 -4.37
N ALA A 1091 2.91 -17.67 -5.17
CA ALA A 1091 4.20 -17.11 -4.77
C ALA A 1091 4.15 -15.59 -4.62
N SER A 1092 3.49 -14.86 -5.53
CA SER A 1092 3.37 -13.39 -5.45
C SER A 1092 2.50 -12.94 -4.27
N GLY A 1093 1.48 -13.71 -3.87
CA GLY A 1093 0.74 -13.48 -2.63
C GLY A 1093 1.66 -13.58 -1.41
N TRP A 1094 2.42 -14.68 -1.28
CA TRP A 1094 3.39 -14.84 -0.19
C TRP A 1094 4.48 -13.75 -0.17
N MET A 1095 4.96 -13.33 -1.35
CA MET A 1095 5.94 -12.25 -1.48
C MET A 1095 5.39 -10.91 -0.97
N ALA A 1096 4.12 -10.59 -1.24
CA ALA A 1096 3.48 -9.38 -0.73
C ALA A 1096 3.31 -9.44 0.80
N ASP A 1097 2.82 -10.56 1.34
CA ASP A 1097 2.64 -10.78 2.78
C ASP A 1097 3.97 -10.76 3.57
N ASN A 1098 5.11 -10.96 2.89
CA ASN A 1098 6.45 -11.06 3.50
C ASN A 1098 7.44 -10.01 2.97
N ALA A 1099 6.97 -8.92 2.36
CA ALA A 1099 7.83 -7.90 1.72
C ALA A 1099 8.96 -7.40 2.64
N ASP A 1100 8.62 -7.00 3.88
CA ASP A 1100 9.57 -6.60 4.94
C ASP A 1100 10.72 -7.62 5.16
N HIS A 1101 10.43 -8.92 5.04
CA HIS A 1101 11.43 -9.97 5.21
C HIS A 1101 12.28 -10.16 3.96
N VAL A 1102 11.67 -10.08 2.77
CA VAL A 1102 12.38 -10.18 1.49
C VAL A 1102 13.34 -9.00 1.31
N ASP A 1103 12.88 -7.77 1.51
CA ASP A 1103 13.72 -6.57 1.39
C ASP A 1103 14.84 -6.55 2.45
N ALA A 1104 14.58 -7.02 3.67
CA ALA A 1104 15.62 -7.20 4.68
C ALA A 1104 16.69 -8.21 4.24
N TRP A 1105 16.33 -9.34 3.62
CA TRP A 1105 17.29 -10.31 3.10
C TRP A 1105 18.11 -9.76 1.94
N ILE A 1106 17.48 -9.02 1.02
CA ILE A 1106 18.16 -8.37 -0.12
C ILE A 1106 19.12 -7.28 0.39
N ALA A 1107 18.71 -6.48 1.37
CA ALA A 1107 19.53 -5.42 1.95
C ALA A 1107 20.70 -5.95 2.79
N GLU A 1108 20.51 -7.02 3.58
CA GLU A 1108 21.60 -7.65 4.34
C GLU A 1108 22.63 -8.31 3.40
N ALA A 1109 22.19 -8.97 2.32
CA ALA A 1109 23.08 -9.50 1.29
C ALA A 1109 23.83 -8.40 0.49
N ALA A 1110 23.22 -7.24 0.29
CA ALA A 1110 23.84 -6.10 -0.39
C ALA A 1110 24.88 -5.35 0.48
N ALA A 1111 25.07 -5.75 1.74
CA ALA A 1111 25.94 -5.11 2.72
C ALA A 1111 27.12 -5.98 3.22
N GLY A 1112 27.34 -7.15 2.60
CA GLY A 1112 28.44 -8.10 2.89
C GLY A 1112 29.83 -7.62 2.46
#